data_AF-C6HGX0-F1
#
_entry.id   AF-C6HGX0-F1
#
_cell.length_a   1.000
_cell.length_b   1.000
_cell.length_c   1.000
_cell.angle_alpha   90.00
_cell.angle_beta   90.00
_cell.angle_gamma   90.00
#
_symmetry.space_group_name_H-M   'P 1'
#
loop_
_entity.id
_entity.type
_entity.pdbx_description
1 polymer ?
#
loop_
_entity_poly.entity_id
_entity_poly.type
_entity_poly.pdbx_seq_one_letter_code
_entity_poly.pdbx_strand_id
1 'polypeptide(L)'
;MGSALGSHRLGVALLLSRRWSPHHTHLTPPAQGPVSSSRAGAWRRINLIAPDKFSFPPPLIGLVSKVRLAELLSSGQSAWADQISESPVSGEEEHAYWADVEEDTSSPDEEEMKEIESGDDYSALDYDYWEKTFYRELDDPEYKPAEKARLTWKFKGVRGTKEKPNRATIMRSPAALIGGLYWTIKFFPRGNNVNSLSIYIESSATPPTQDKDIPETEFRVFKGPPNAVLSDLVPEVDLTLPASADSSKAPTASVSVSQNDEKQELSSEDNGQPTPPEEPASEHPRKVSQSHPPRDWRVSAQIGVIIYNPNEPRTAWMQSSCHQFNSHNVDWGWTTFHGPWDQIHQRHRGQRQALLRNDTLAFDAYLRIIDDPTQSLWWHSSDSEPIWDSLNLTGYRPMGDSILKYSFEVAGLVSWLLLAPFREIIQDVNILEHLTTPGVKPRPLYPRSGKYCLYGFVVHKGKRTSGQFYSILRPAGPGSRWLAFEDAGDNKIECLTRKAAINAHEGIPPEDARARDRSGHDIAVVVMYVRNDVLPRFLTREIEPWDIPGTRKAYLELGHVPFASAPPVTVEAYSLSDLSLVSNSLFDAYDLMETARAVGQIRYLTLPASTSIAELREKLARWQSNGDIQVKSKDIRLWKIGRPKSGFPPTSQLTTLPDLSQSLVCSEMNSLRLWMHILTEVQTL
;
A
#
# COMPACT_ATOMS: atom_id res chain seq x y z
N MET A 1 37.16 -28.59 -24.73
CA MET A 1 36.75 -27.21 -25.06
C MET A 1 35.53 -27.29 -25.95
N GLY A 2 34.38 -26.84 -25.45
CA GLY A 2 33.08 -26.95 -26.11
C GLY A 2 32.00 -26.62 -25.10
N SER A 3 31.78 -25.32 -24.86
CA SER A 3 30.81 -24.80 -23.90
C SER A 3 29.40 -24.83 -24.49
N ALA A 4 28.57 -25.74 -23.99
CA ALA A 4 27.14 -25.74 -24.23
C ALA A 4 26.47 -24.71 -23.30
N LEU A 5 26.11 -23.55 -23.84
CA LEU A 5 25.24 -22.56 -23.17
C LEU A 5 23.80 -23.06 -23.23
N GLY A 6 23.22 -23.30 -22.05
CA GLY A 6 21.83 -23.74 -21.88
C GLY A 6 20.83 -22.63 -22.23
N SER A 7 19.89 -22.97 -23.10
CA SER A 7 18.76 -22.10 -23.47
C SER A 7 17.67 -22.15 -22.39
N HIS A 8 17.35 -20.98 -21.81
CA HIS A 8 16.24 -20.79 -20.87
C HIS A 8 14.91 -20.62 -21.62
N ARG A 9 13.82 -21.18 -21.07
CA ARG A 9 12.46 -21.20 -21.66
C ARG A 9 11.44 -20.70 -20.64
N LEU A 10 10.56 -19.78 -21.05
CA LEU A 10 9.44 -19.29 -20.23
C LEU A 10 8.17 -20.15 -20.40
N GLY A 11 7.41 -20.29 -19.31
CA GLY A 11 6.06 -20.86 -19.33
C GLY A 11 5.15 -20.13 -18.36
N VAL A 12 4.36 -19.18 -18.86
CA VAL A 12 3.23 -18.55 -18.14
C VAL A 12 1.96 -18.96 -18.88
N ALA A 13 0.99 -19.53 -18.18
CA ALA A 13 -0.29 -19.91 -18.75
C ALA A 13 -1.32 -18.83 -18.44
N LEU A 14 -1.82 -18.15 -19.47
CA LEU A 14 -2.96 -17.23 -19.38
C LEU A 14 -4.22 -18.00 -19.81
N LEU A 15 -5.13 -18.30 -18.88
CA LEU A 15 -6.42 -18.89 -19.20
C LEU A 15 -7.43 -17.76 -19.41
N LEU A 16 -7.74 -17.45 -20.67
CA LEU A 16 -8.87 -16.58 -21.03
C LEU A 16 -10.14 -17.43 -21.11
N SER A 17 -11.23 -16.99 -20.46
CA SER A 17 -12.52 -17.67 -20.53
C SER A 17 -13.06 -17.65 -21.98
N ARG A 18 -13.57 -18.80 -22.42
CA ARG A 18 -13.93 -19.08 -23.83
C ARG A 18 -15.06 -18.18 -24.34
N ARG A 19 -14.91 -17.71 -25.59
CA ARG A 19 -15.99 -17.15 -26.42
C ARG A 19 -17.12 -18.18 -26.59
N TRP A 20 -18.36 -17.70 -26.45
CA TRP A 20 -19.58 -18.38 -26.92
C TRP A 20 -19.52 -18.59 -28.44
N SER A 21 -19.70 -19.84 -28.88
CA SER A 21 -20.04 -20.18 -30.27
C SER A 21 -21.56 -20.39 -30.36
N PRO A 22 -22.23 -19.92 -31.43
CA PRO A 22 -23.66 -20.10 -31.60
C PRO A 22 -23.95 -21.52 -32.11
N HIS A 23 -24.86 -22.21 -31.45
CA HIS A 23 -25.36 -23.52 -31.88
C HIS A 23 -26.28 -23.39 -33.11
N HIS A 24 -26.02 -24.25 -34.10
CA HIS A 24 -26.95 -24.61 -35.17
C HIS A 24 -28.21 -25.25 -34.59
N THR A 25 -29.39 -24.78 -35.03
CA THR A 25 -30.64 -25.54 -34.96
C THR A 25 -31.32 -25.52 -36.33
N HIS A 26 -31.56 -26.73 -36.85
CA HIS A 26 -32.40 -27.05 -38.00
C HIS A 26 -33.87 -26.66 -37.72
N LEU A 27 -34.53 -25.96 -38.66
CA LEU A 27 -36.00 -25.90 -38.74
C LEU A 27 -36.45 -25.84 -40.21
N THR A 28 -37.29 -26.81 -40.59
CA THR A 28 -38.15 -26.83 -41.79
C THR A 28 -39.42 -26.01 -41.59
N PRO A 29 -40.11 -25.54 -42.66
CA PRO A 29 -41.04 -24.40 -42.63
C PRO A 29 -42.51 -24.83 -42.42
N PRO A 30 -43.43 -23.87 -42.14
CA PRO A 30 -44.47 -23.60 -43.14
C PRO A 30 -45.03 -22.15 -43.23
N ALA A 31 -45.50 -21.86 -44.46
CA ALA A 31 -46.73 -21.14 -44.87
C ALA A 31 -47.00 -19.64 -44.55
N GLN A 32 -46.85 -18.83 -45.61
CA GLN A 32 -47.81 -17.88 -46.24
C GLN A 32 -48.70 -16.92 -45.39
N GLY A 33 -48.27 -15.63 -45.38
CA GLY A 33 -48.97 -14.30 -45.46
C GLY A 33 -50.41 -14.04 -44.97
N PRO A 34 -50.94 -12.78 -45.05
CA PRO A 34 -50.34 -11.52 -45.56
C PRO A 34 -50.52 -10.24 -44.68
N VAL A 35 -49.56 -9.31 -44.84
CA VAL A 35 -49.67 -7.84 -45.08
C VAL A 35 -50.48 -6.94 -44.11
N SER A 36 -49.83 -5.97 -43.44
CA SER A 36 -49.86 -4.54 -43.83
C SER A 36 -49.06 -3.58 -42.92
N SER A 37 -48.19 -2.78 -43.56
CA SER A 37 -47.66 -1.42 -43.28
C SER A 37 -47.09 -1.08 -41.88
N SER A 38 -45.84 -0.65 -41.75
CA SER A 38 -45.33 0.63 -42.31
C SER A 38 -43.83 0.66 -42.69
N ARG A 39 -43.55 1.39 -43.79
CA ARG A 39 -42.28 1.86 -44.40
C ARG A 39 -41.15 2.22 -43.40
N ALA A 40 -39.87 1.86 -43.55
CA ALA A 40 -38.88 1.99 -44.65
C ALA A 40 -38.07 3.31 -44.64
N GLY A 41 -36.73 3.17 -44.67
CA GLY A 41 -35.71 4.21 -44.90
C GLY A 41 -35.16 4.84 -43.61
N ALA A 42 -33.88 5.07 -43.37
CA ALA A 42 -32.74 5.13 -44.28
C ALA A 42 -31.43 5.00 -43.47
N TRP A 43 -30.39 4.48 -44.12
CA TRP A 43 -29.02 4.61 -43.66
C TRP A 43 -28.62 6.10 -43.72
N ARG A 44 -28.14 6.66 -42.61
CA ARG A 44 -27.40 7.93 -42.62
C ARG A 44 -25.99 7.73 -42.07
N ARG A 45 -25.05 7.95 -42.97
CA ARG A 45 -23.65 8.30 -42.74
C ARG A 45 -23.61 9.57 -41.89
N ILE A 46 -23.00 9.53 -40.71
CA ILE A 46 -22.63 10.74 -39.96
C ILE A 46 -21.13 10.95 -40.16
N ASN A 47 -20.80 12.08 -40.77
CA ASN A 47 -19.45 12.53 -41.01
C ASN A 47 -18.77 12.91 -39.69
N LEU A 48 -17.50 12.52 -39.56
CA LEU A 48 -16.57 13.03 -38.54
C LEU A 48 -16.36 14.53 -38.79
N ILE A 49 -16.74 15.35 -37.80
CA ILE A 49 -16.40 16.76 -37.73
C ILE A 49 -15.09 16.87 -36.95
N ALA A 50 -14.08 17.48 -37.57
CA ALA A 50 -12.83 17.86 -36.91
C ALA A 50 -13.08 19.03 -35.94
N PRO A 51 -12.46 19.05 -34.74
CA PRO A 51 -12.40 20.27 -33.95
C PRO A 51 -11.25 21.16 -34.43
N ASP A 52 -11.60 22.31 -34.96
CA ASP A 52 -10.69 23.43 -35.18
C ASP A 52 -10.29 24.08 -33.84
N LYS A 53 -8.98 24.32 -33.71
CA LYS A 53 -8.30 25.46 -33.05
C LYS A 53 -8.99 26.09 -31.83
N PHE A 54 -8.45 25.80 -30.65
CA PHE A 54 -8.37 26.77 -29.55
C PHE A 54 -6.91 27.01 -29.16
N SER A 55 -6.56 28.29 -29.17
CA SER A 55 -5.27 28.89 -28.84
C SER A 55 -5.00 28.87 -27.33
N PHE A 56 -3.83 28.38 -26.93
CA PHE A 56 -3.29 28.54 -25.57
C PHE A 56 -2.52 29.87 -25.45
N PRO A 57 -2.69 30.64 -24.36
CA PRO A 57 -1.73 31.68 -23.98
C PRO A 57 -0.46 31.06 -23.35
N PRO A 58 0.70 31.75 -23.39
CA PRO A 58 2.00 31.20 -23.05
C PRO A 58 2.21 30.98 -21.53
N PRO A 59 3.19 30.13 -21.13
CA PRO A 59 3.48 29.86 -19.73
C PRO A 59 4.24 31.03 -19.10
N LEU A 60 3.79 31.48 -17.93
CA LEU A 60 4.62 32.30 -17.05
C LEU A 60 5.51 31.40 -16.21
N ILE A 61 6.81 31.56 -16.46
CA ILE A 61 7.93 31.01 -15.70
C ILE A 61 7.88 31.59 -14.28
N GLY A 62 7.93 30.71 -13.28
CA GLY A 62 7.98 31.07 -11.86
C GLY A 62 8.52 29.91 -11.03
N LEU A 63 9.79 29.56 -11.28
CA LEU A 63 10.56 28.60 -10.50
C LEU A 63 11.00 29.25 -9.18
N VAL A 64 10.37 28.94 -8.05
CA VAL A 64 11.04 29.07 -6.74
C VAL A 64 10.64 27.89 -5.84
N SER A 65 11.66 27.10 -5.56
CA SER A 65 11.84 26.08 -4.53
C SER A 65 10.98 26.25 -3.27
N LYS A 66 10.15 25.24 -2.96
CA LYS A 66 9.71 24.92 -1.59
C LYS A 66 10.26 23.55 -1.18
N VAL A 67 11.58 23.51 -1.02
CA VAL A 67 12.27 22.59 -0.12
C VAL A 67 12.85 23.49 0.97
N ARG A 68 12.64 23.13 2.24
CA ARG A 68 12.78 23.92 3.49
C ARG A 68 11.56 24.75 3.89
N LEU A 69 10.58 24.07 4.47
CA LEU A 69 9.65 24.68 5.45
C LEU A 69 9.12 23.63 6.45
N ALA A 70 9.98 22.68 6.84
CA ALA A 70 9.72 21.72 7.92
C ALA A 70 10.92 21.53 8.89
N GLU A 71 11.99 22.32 8.74
CA GLU A 71 13.20 22.24 9.59
C GLU A 71 13.58 23.57 10.26
N LEU A 72 12.65 24.54 10.31
CA LEU A 72 12.88 25.86 10.94
C LEU A 72 11.71 26.33 11.82
N LEU A 73 11.01 25.40 12.48
CA LEU A 73 10.10 25.71 13.60
C LEU A 73 10.49 24.99 14.91
N SER A 74 11.74 24.52 15.00
CA SER A 74 12.32 23.93 16.22
C SER A 74 13.35 24.83 16.91
N SER A 75 13.58 26.07 16.45
CA SER A 75 14.51 26.98 17.12
C SER A 75 14.24 28.43 16.70
N GLY A 76 13.53 29.19 17.53
CA GLY A 76 13.28 30.60 17.25
C GLY A 76 12.11 31.20 18.01
N GLN A 77 12.16 31.20 19.34
CA GLN A 77 11.42 32.18 20.15
C GLN A 77 12.40 32.82 21.13
N SER A 78 13.04 33.90 20.70
CA SER A 78 13.52 34.95 21.59
C SER A 78 13.54 36.27 20.83
N ALA A 79 13.08 37.32 21.50
CA ALA A 79 13.12 38.72 21.09
C ALA A 79 12.08 39.15 20.04
N TRP A 80 10.88 39.51 20.51
CA TRP A 80 10.24 40.83 20.32
C TRP A 80 8.91 40.85 21.09
N ALA A 81 9.00 41.09 22.40
CA ALA A 81 7.90 41.53 23.23
C ALA A 81 8.49 42.38 24.37
N ASP A 82 9.05 43.53 24.01
CA ASP A 82 9.35 44.60 24.97
C ASP A 82 8.33 45.72 24.78
N GLN A 83 7.77 46.18 25.90
CA GLN A 83 6.78 47.24 26.09
C GLN A 83 5.30 46.86 25.93
N ILE A 84 4.82 46.05 26.86
CA ILE A 84 3.54 46.35 27.55
C ILE A 84 3.84 46.36 29.05
N SER A 85 3.49 47.45 29.71
CA SER A 85 3.73 47.70 31.14
C SER A 85 3.10 46.61 32.02
N GLU A 86 3.93 45.81 32.68
CA GLU A 86 3.52 44.91 33.74
C GLU A 86 2.97 45.72 34.92
N SER A 87 1.65 45.65 35.07
CA SER A 87 1.02 45.81 36.38
C SER A 87 1.13 44.45 37.08
N PRO A 88 1.44 44.37 38.38
CA PRO A 88 1.48 43.09 39.08
C PRO A 88 0.04 42.57 39.20
N VAL A 89 -0.39 41.74 38.25
CA VAL A 89 -1.57 40.91 38.44
C VAL A 89 -1.13 39.79 39.38
N SER A 90 -1.48 39.92 40.66
CA SER A 90 -1.54 38.79 41.57
C SER A 90 -2.40 37.72 40.90
N GLY A 91 -1.77 36.66 40.39
CA GLY A 91 -2.48 35.53 39.82
C GLY A 91 -3.24 34.83 40.93
N GLU A 92 -4.50 35.21 41.14
CA GLU A 92 -5.44 34.41 41.90
C GLU A 92 -5.57 33.08 41.14
N GLU A 93 -5.16 31.98 41.78
CA GLU A 93 -5.40 30.64 41.23
C GLU A 93 -6.90 30.48 40.94
N GLU A 94 -7.26 30.15 39.70
CA GLU A 94 -8.66 30.01 39.28
C GLU A 94 -9.40 29.06 40.23
N HIS A 95 -10.50 29.55 40.82
CA HIS A 95 -11.26 28.84 41.83
C HIS A 95 -11.76 27.48 41.32
N ALA A 96 -11.39 26.40 42.01
CA ALA A 96 -11.70 25.03 41.63
C ALA A 96 -13.13 24.63 42.05
N TYR A 97 -14.15 25.25 41.45
CA TYR A 97 -15.57 25.08 41.83
C TYR A 97 -16.04 23.63 41.88
N TRP A 98 -15.41 22.73 41.11
CA TRP A 98 -15.72 21.30 41.11
C TRP A 98 -15.42 20.61 42.45
N ALA A 99 -14.44 21.10 43.22
CA ALA A 99 -14.10 20.56 44.53
C ALA A 99 -15.06 21.03 45.63
N ASP A 100 -15.87 22.05 45.36
CA ASP A 100 -16.85 22.57 46.32
C ASP A 100 -18.20 21.87 46.30
N VAL A 101 -18.43 21.12 45.22
CA VAL A 101 -19.68 20.42 44.97
C VAL A 101 -19.92 19.34 46.02
N GLU A 102 -21.03 19.45 46.74
CA GLU A 102 -21.50 18.43 47.68
C GLU A 102 -21.94 17.16 46.94
N GLU A 103 -21.56 15.99 47.47
CA GLU A 103 -21.92 14.72 46.86
C GLU A 103 -23.38 14.36 47.11
N ASP A 104 -24.03 13.84 46.08
CA ASP A 104 -25.35 13.26 46.24
C ASP A 104 -25.27 11.91 46.96
N THR A 105 -25.93 11.85 48.12
CA THR A 105 -26.00 10.65 48.95
C THR A 105 -27.39 10.02 48.95
N SER A 106 -28.31 10.51 48.11
CA SER A 106 -29.65 9.98 47.95
C SER A 106 -29.65 8.53 47.46
N SER A 107 -30.76 7.84 47.71
CA SER A 107 -31.03 6.50 47.23
C SER A 107 -32.39 6.48 46.51
N PRO A 108 -32.61 5.54 45.58
CA PRO A 108 -33.93 5.33 44.98
C PRO A 108 -34.99 5.01 46.03
N ASP A 109 -36.23 5.43 45.77
CA ASP A 109 -37.39 4.99 46.55
C ASP A 109 -37.86 3.59 46.12
N GLU A 110 -38.89 3.04 46.79
CA GLU A 110 -39.38 1.68 46.52
C GLU A 110 -39.95 1.50 45.10
N GLU A 111 -40.51 2.56 44.51
CA GLU A 111 -41.08 2.51 43.15
C GLU A 111 -39.96 2.54 42.12
N GLU A 112 -38.99 3.44 42.29
CA GLU A 112 -37.81 3.55 41.45
C GLU A 112 -36.95 2.27 41.54
N MET A 113 -36.78 1.68 42.73
CA MET A 113 -36.09 0.40 42.88
C MET A 113 -36.73 -0.72 42.07
N LYS A 114 -38.07 -0.81 42.06
CA LYS A 114 -38.79 -1.80 41.24
C LYS A 114 -38.59 -1.54 39.75
N GLU A 115 -38.55 -0.28 39.32
CA GLU A 115 -38.24 0.07 37.94
C GLU A 115 -36.82 -0.38 37.57
N ILE A 116 -35.83 -0.08 38.41
CA ILE A 116 -34.43 -0.48 38.20
C ILE A 116 -34.30 -2.02 38.13
N GLU A 117 -34.93 -2.75 39.05
CA GLU A 117 -34.88 -4.21 39.09
C GLU A 117 -35.68 -4.89 37.98
N SER A 118 -36.61 -4.17 37.33
CA SER A 118 -37.36 -4.69 36.17
C SER A 118 -36.57 -4.68 34.87
N GLY A 119 -35.48 -3.89 34.81
CA GLY A 119 -34.60 -3.81 33.66
C GLY A 119 -33.48 -4.85 33.68
N ASP A 120 -32.80 -5.00 32.54
CA ASP A 120 -31.55 -5.74 32.48
C ASP A 120 -30.45 -4.90 33.14
N ASP A 121 -29.96 -5.37 34.27
CA ASP A 121 -29.07 -4.63 35.15
C ASP A 121 -27.80 -5.44 35.42
N TYR A 122 -26.78 -5.21 34.59
CA TYR A 122 -25.49 -5.89 34.66
C TYR A 122 -24.52 -5.10 35.54
N SER A 123 -23.89 -5.79 36.48
CA SER A 123 -22.79 -5.23 37.27
C SER A 123 -21.54 -5.07 36.40
N ALA A 124 -20.75 -4.00 36.61
CA ALA A 124 -19.42 -3.89 36.02
C ALA A 124 -18.50 -5.08 36.38
N LEU A 125 -18.81 -5.78 37.48
CA LEU A 125 -18.11 -6.97 37.95
C LEU A 125 -18.58 -8.28 37.28
N ASP A 126 -19.58 -8.24 36.40
CA ASP A 126 -20.05 -9.39 35.62
C ASP A 126 -19.06 -9.69 34.48
N TYR A 127 -17.85 -10.10 34.86
CA TYR A 127 -16.68 -10.17 33.98
C TYR A 127 -16.90 -11.06 32.74
N ASP A 128 -17.51 -12.23 32.90
CA ASP A 128 -17.78 -13.15 31.80
C ASP A 128 -18.75 -12.56 30.76
N TYR A 129 -19.72 -11.77 31.22
CA TYR A 129 -20.67 -11.07 30.36
C TYR A 129 -19.97 -9.97 29.54
N TRP A 130 -19.13 -9.16 30.19
CA TRP A 130 -18.40 -8.08 29.52
C TRP A 130 -17.33 -8.57 28.57
N GLU A 131 -16.57 -9.60 28.94
CA GLU A 131 -15.61 -10.23 28.04
C GLU A 131 -16.30 -10.76 26.78
N LYS A 132 -17.44 -11.46 26.92
CA LYS A 132 -18.21 -11.95 25.76
C LYS A 132 -18.75 -10.82 24.88
N THR A 133 -19.10 -9.69 25.49
CA THR A 133 -19.65 -8.53 24.79
C THR A 133 -18.58 -7.76 24.01
N PHE A 134 -17.40 -7.56 24.61
CA PHE A 134 -16.30 -6.81 24.01
C PHE A 134 -15.46 -7.65 23.05
N TYR A 135 -15.30 -8.94 23.31
CA TYR A 135 -14.47 -9.83 22.51
C TYR A 135 -15.28 -10.58 21.45
N ARG A 136 -15.72 -9.85 20.43
CA ARG A 136 -16.43 -10.44 19.29
C ARG A 136 -15.49 -11.35 18.50
N GLU A 137 -15.97 -12.54 18.16
CA GLU A 137 -15.22 -13.46 17.31
C GLU A 137 -15.03 -12.86 15.91
N LEU A 138 -13.81 -13.02 15.39
CA LEU A 138 -13.44 -12.55 14.06
C LEU A 138 -13.83 -13.60 13.03
N ASP A 139 -14.45 -13.15 11.94
CA ASP A 139 -14.91 -14.04 10.87
C ASP A 139 -13.74 -14.65 10.06
N ASP A 140 -12.54 -14.07 10.15
CA ASP A 140 -11.35 -14.56 9.47
C ASP A 140 -10.44 -15.37 10.42
N PRO A 141 -10.20 -16.67 10.14
CA PRO A 141 -9.39 -17.53 11.01
C PRO A 141 -7.88 -17.19 11.00
N GLU A 142 -7.41 -16.34 10.08
CA GLU A 142 -6.03 -15.84 10.09
C GLU A 142 -5.82 -14.75 11.15
N TYR A 143 -6.87 -14.07 11.58
CA TYR A 143 -6.82 -13.14 12.71
C TYR A 143 -7.04 -13.89 14.00
N LYS A 144 -5.95 -14.22 14.68
CA LYS A 144 -6.00 -15.08 15.87
C LYS A 144 -5.84 -14.24 17.12
N PRO A 145 -6.75 -14.35 18.10
CA PRO A 145 -6.48 -13.84 19.43
C PRO A 145 -5.15 -14.40 19.95
N ALA A 146 -4.27 -13.52 20.44
CA ALA A 146 -2.95 -13.89 20.95
C ALA A 146 -2.91 -13.90 22.48
N GLU A 147 -3.43 -12.84 23.09
CA GLU A 147 -3.46 -12.63 24.54
C GLU A 147 -4.68 -11.77 24.89
N LYS A 148 -5.24 -11.95 26.08
CA LYS A 148 -6.25 -11.03 26.61
C LYS A 148 -5.88 -10.58 28.02
N ALA A 149 -6.34 -9.39 28.39
CA ALA A 149 -6.08 -8.79 29.68
C ALA A 149 -7.22 -7.90 30.15
N ARG A 150 -7.33 -7.75 31.48
CA ARG A 150 -8.17 -6.76 32.16
C ARG A 150 -7.30 -5.92 33.09
N LEU A 151 -7.32 -4.61 32.89
CA LEU A 151 -6.72 -3.63 33.79
C LEU A 151 -7.84 -3.06 34.66
N THR A 152 -7.79 -3.31 35.96
CA THR A 152 -8.69 -2.73 36.95
C THR A 152 -7.98 -1.57 37.62
N TRP A 153 -8.48 -0.35 37.44
CA TRP A 153 -7.94 0.87 38.02
C TRP A 153 -9.00 1.57 38.86
N LYS A 154 -8.82 1.58 40.17
CA LYS A 154 -9.64 2.33 41.10
C LYS A 154 -8.80 3.44 41.69
N PHE A 155 -9.34 4.66 41.74
CA PHE A 155 -8.64 5.75 42.40
C PHE A 155 -9.61 6.71 43.07
N LYS A 156 -9.10 7.38 44.11
CA LYS A 156 -9.81 8.39 44.91
C LYS A 156 -9.11 9.73 44.80
N GLY A 157 -9.87 10.80 44.64
CA GLY A 157 -9.32 12.13 44.32
C GLY A 157 -9.72 12.62 42.93
N VAL A 158 -10.86 12.19 42.38
CA VAL A 158 -11.31 12.60 41.03
C VAL A 158 -11.46 14.12 40.96
N ARG A 159 -12.10 14.72 41.97
CA ARG A 159 -12.24 16.18 42.14
C ARG A 159 -11.24 16.73 43.14
N GLY A 160 -10.75 15.92 44.08
CA GLY A 160 -9.93 16.35 45.20
C GLY A 160 -10.76 16.95 46.33
N THR A 161 -10.10 17.56 47.32
CA THR A 161 -10.79 18.26 48.42
C THR A 161 -10.82 19.77 48.18
N LYS A 162 -11.60 20.50 48.98
CA LYS A 162 -11.64 21.97 48.93
C LYS A 162 -10.25 22.59 49.17
N GLU A 163 -9.44 21.96 50.03
CA GLU A 163 -8.09 22.40 50.39
C GLU A 163 -7.04 21.97 49.35
N LYS A 164 -7.25 20.81 48.70
CA LYS A 164 -6.34 20.26 47.68
C LYS A 164 -7.16 19.75 46.48
N PRO A 165 -7.67 20.66 45.62
CA PRO A 165 -8.45 20.28 44.45
C PRO A 165 -7.56 19.54 43.45
N ASN A 166 -8.08 18.48 42.83
CA ASN A 166 -7.38 17.81 41.75
C ASN A 166 -7.47 18.68 40.49
N ARG A 167 -6.33 19.24 40.07
CA ARG A 167 -6.22 20.08 38.88
C ARG A 167 -5.73 19.33 37.62
N ALA A 168 -5.42 18.03 37.72
CA ALA A 168 -4.94 17.22 36.60
C ALA A 168 -5.93 17.16 35.43
N THR A 169 -5.56 17.78 34.30
CA THR A 169 -6.34 17.72 33.06
C THR A 169 -6.34 16.32 32.44
N ILE A 170 -5.27 15.57 32.67
CA ILE A 170 -5.06 14.19 32.22
C ILE A 170 -4.57 13.39 33.41
N MET A 171 -5.11 12.19 33.58
CA MET A 171 -4.70 11.22 34.58
C MET A 171 -4.42 9.88 33.89
N ARG A 172 -3.30 9.25 34.22
CA ARG A 172 -2.95 7.93 33.69
C ARG A 172 -2.97 6.85 34.76
N SER A 173 -3.46 5.67 34.41
CA SER A 173 -3.21 4.48 35.22
C SER A 173 -1.72 4.12 35.22
N PRO A 174 -1.24 3.33 36.19
CA PRO A 174 0.02 2.61 36.03
C PRO A 174 0.03 1.79 34.73
N ALA A 175 1.22 1.54 34.19
CA ALA A 175 1.39 0.80 32.94
C ALA A 175 1.46 -0.71 33.17
N ALA A 176 0.85 -1.47 32.27
CA ALA A 176 0.86 -2.92 32.25
C ALA A 176 1.54 -3.46 30.98
N LEU A 177 2.44 -4.43 31.10
CA LEU A 177 3.07 -5.08 29.95
C LEU A 177 2.21 -6.25 29.44
N ILE A 178 1.59 -6.10 28.28
CA ILE A 178 0.66 -7.08 27.66
C ILE A 178 1.01 -7.20 26.18
N GLY A 179 1.18 -8.42 25.66
CA GLY A 179 1.55 -8.65 24.27
C GLY A 179 2.91 -8.06 23.89
N GLY A 180 3.81 -7.84 24.86
CA GLY A 180 5.11 -7.20 24.64
C GLY A 180 5.07 -5.66 24.53
N LEU A 181 3.92 -5.03 24.80
CA LEU A 181 3.74 -3.57 24.77
C LEU A 181 3.19 -3.07 26.11
N TYR A 182 3.46 -1.81 26.44
CA TYR A 182 2.98 -1.16 27.65
C TYR A 182 1.63 -0.49 27.39
N TRP A 183 0.64 -0.78 28.23
CA TRP A 183 -0.72 -0.26 28.12
C TRP A 183 -1.10 0.58 29.34
N THR A 184 -1.78 1.71 29.10
CA THR A 184 -2.28 2.61 30.15
C THR A 184 -3.68 3.13 29.82
N ILE A 185 -4.51 3.33 30.85
CA ILE A 185 -5.77 4.05 30.73
C ILE A 185 -5.45 5.54 30.87
N LYS A 186 -5.84 6.35 29.89
CA LYS A 186 -5.70 7.82 29.88
C LYS A 186 -7.08 8.45 30.04
N PHE A 187 -7.26 9.16 31.14
CA PHE A 187 -8.54 9.71 31.56
C PHE A 187 -8.49 11.24 31.63
N PHE A 188 -9.50 11.88 31.06
CA PHE A 188 -9.74 13.32 31.16
C PHE A 188 -10.97 13.54 32.05
N PRO A 189 -10.79 13.79 33.37
CA PRO A 189 -11.91 13.93 34.31
C PRO A 189 -12.83 15.12 34.00
N ARG A 190 -12.33 16.10 33.25
CA ARG A 190 -13.04 17.32 32.83
C ARG A 190 -13.22 17.42 31.32
N GLY A 191 -13.01 16.30 30.63
CA GLY A 191 -13.11 16.19 29.18
C GLY A 191 -11.93 16.75 28.39
N ASN A 192 -11.78 16.24 27.18
CA ASN A 192 -10.82 16.70 26.20
C ASN A 192 -11.47 17.75 25.28
N ASN A 193 -11.55 19.00 25.76
CA ASN A 193 -12.24 20.11 25.09
C ASN A 193 -13.74 19.88 24.84
N VAL A 194 -14.39 19.02 25.63
CA VAL A 194 -15.82 18.71 25.57
C VAL A 194 -16.42 18.60 26.97
N ASN A 195 -17.73 18.80 27.11
CA ASN A 195 -18.43 18.65 28.38
C ASN A 195 -18.80 17.19 28.68
N SER A 196 -17.83 16.28 28.63
CA SER A 196 -18.01 14.85 28.91
C SER A 196 -16.68 14.28 29.38
N LEU A 197 -16.72 13.23 30.20
CA LEU A 197 -15.55 12.39 30.47
C LEU A 197 -14.99 11.87 29.15
N SER A 198 -13.67 11.94 29.00
CA SER A 198 -12.96 11.32 27.87
C SER A 198 -12.03 10.23 28.38
N ILE A 199 -12.02 9.09 27.69
CA ILE A 199 -11.18 7.95 28.06
C ILE A 199 -10.52 7.39 26.80
N TYR A 200 -9.22 7.14 26.90
CA TYR A 200 -8.42 6.52 25.86
C TYR A 200 -7.60 5.39 26.47
N ILE A 201 -7.28 4.41 25.64
CA ILE A 201 -6.25 3.41 25.90
C ILE A 201 -5.00 3.86 25.15
N GLU A 202 -3.87 3.99 25.84
CA GLU A 202 -2.57 4.26 25.22
C GLU A 202 -1.73 2.98 25.21
N SER A 203 -0.91 2.82 24.17
CA SER A 203 0.06 1.74 24.00
C SER A 203 1.43 2.30 23.63
N SER A 204 2.50 1.69 24.14
CA SER A 204 3.88 2.09 23.85
C SER A 204 4.82 0.90 23.81
N ALA A 205 5.81 0.94 22.93
CA ALA A 205 6.91 -0.03 22.90
C ALA A 205 7.94 0.17 24.01
N THR A 206 7.91 1.32 24.71
CA THR A 206 8.82 1.63 25.82
C THR A 206 8.03 1.98 27.07
N PRO A 207 8.58 1.73 28.28
CA PRO A 207 7.89 2.04 29.53
C PRO A 207 7.52 3.55 29.58
N PRO A 208 6.23 3.90 29.76
CA PRO A 208 5.83 5.30 29.86
C PRO A 208 6.26 5.91 31.20
N THR A 209 6.51 7.22 31.20
CA THR A 209 6.77 7.99 32.43
C THR A 209 5.50 8.09 33.26
N GLN A 210 5.56 7.77 34.55
CA GLN A 210 4.43 7.93 35.47
C GLN A 210 4.14 9.42 35.74
N ASP A 211 2.85 9.73 35.92
CA ASP A 211 2.43 11.07 36.34
C ASP A 211 3.01 11.40 37.73
N LYS A 212 3.40 12.66 37.95
CA LYS A 212 4.09 13.09 39.18
C LYS A 212 3.18 13.07 40.41
N ASP A 213 1.90 13.36 40.21
CA ASP A 213 0.88 13.43 41.26
C ASP A 213 -0.11 12.28 41.06
N ILE A 214 0.15 11.15 41.70
CA ILE A 214 -0.74 9.99 41.64
C ILE A 214 -1.71 10.07 42.83
N PRO A 215 -3.04 10.13 42.59
CA PRO A 215 -4.04 10.01 43.64
C PRO A 215 -3.97 8.65 44.34
N GLU A 216 -4.67 8.49 45.46
CA GLU A 216 -4.81 7.18 46.10
C GLU A 216 -5.36 6.17 45.07
N THR A 217 -4.57 5.14 44.78
CA THR A 217 -4.78 4.27 43.61
C THR A 217 -4.65 2.81 43.99
N GLU A 218 -5.62 2.01 43.57
CA GLU A 218 -5.55 0.54 43.50
C GLU A 218 -5.51 0.14 42.02
N PHE A 219 -4.52 -0.65 41.62
CA PHE A 219 -4.35 -1.08 40.23
C PHE A 219 -4.04 -2.57 40.16
N ARG A 220 -4.86 -3.30 39.41
CA ARG A 220 -4.72 -4.74 39.20
C ARG A 220 -4.70 -5.10 37.73
N VAL A 221 -3.86 -6.06 37.37
CA VAL A 221 -3.76 -6.57 35.99
C VAL A 221 -3.95 -8.07 36.00
N PHE A 222 -4.96 -8.53 35.26
CA PHE A 222 -5.20 -9.93 34.97
C PHE A 222 -4.91 -10.14 33.49
N LYS A 223 -4.06 -11.11 33.13
CA LYS A 223 -3.80 -11.42 31.73
C LYS A 223 -3.56 -12.91 31.54
N GLY A 224 -3.80 -13.40 30.33
CA GLY A 224 -3.62 -14.79 30.01
C GLY A 224 -3.84 -15.10 28.54
N PRO A 225 -3.70 -16.38 28.16
CA PRO A 225 -4.01 -16.81 26.80
C PRO A 225 -5.48 -16.54 26.46
N PRO A 226 -5.86 -16.54 25.16
CA PRO A 226 -7.17 -16.10 24.72
C PRO A 226 -8.36 -16.85 25.34
N ASN A 227 -8.15 -18.10 25.74
CA ASN A 227 -9.13 -19.00 26.33
C ASN A 227 -9.09 -19.03 27.88
N ALA A 228 -8.22 -18.24 28.52
CA ALA A 228 -8.18 -18.16 29.98
C ALA A 228 -9.48 -17.56 30.55
N VAL A 229 -9.85 -17.92 31.77
CA VAL A 229 -10.89 -17.20 32.52
C VAL A 229 -10.16 -16.24 33.45
N LEU A 230 -10.18 -14.93 33.14
CA LEU A 230 -9.34 -13.96 33.86
C LEU A 230 -9.71 -13.85 35.34
N SER A 231 -10.98 -14.10 35.68
CA SER A 231 -11.50 -14.09 37.05
C SER A 231 -10.89 -15.16 37.94
N ASP A 232 -10.39 -16.27 37.37
CA ASP A 232 -9.78 -17.38 38.10
C ASP A 232 -8.27 -17.17 38.33
N LEU A 233 -7.69 -16.13 37.72
CA LEU A 233 -6.26 -15.87 37.77
C LEU A 233 -5.89 -14.96 38.95
N VAL A 234 -4.67 -15.18 39.47
CA VAL A 234 -4.03 -14.23 40.38
C VAL A 234 -3.57 -13.02 39.55
N PRO A 235 -3.80 -11.78 40.02
CA PRO A 235 -3.33 -10.60 39.30
C PRO A 235 -1.80 -10.62 39.21
N GLU A 236 -1.27 -10.39 38.00
CA GLU A 236 0.18 -10.28 37.78
C GLU A 236 0.76 -9.02 38.40
N VAL A 237 -0.04 -7.96 38.42
CA VAL A 237 0.25 -6.70 39.08
C VAL A 237 -0.88 -6.43 40.06
N ASP A 238 -0.56 -6.22 41.33
CA ASP A 238 -1.48 -5.74 42.36
C ASP A 238 -0.78 -4.63 43.15
N LEU A 239 -1.15 -3.40 42.85
CA LEU A 239 -0.53 -2.19 43.39
C LEU A 239 -1.55 -1.40 44.19
N THR A 240 -1.16 -0.96 45.38
CA THR A 240 -1.91 0.01 46.17
C THR A 240 -0.96 1.16 46.53
N LEU A 241 -1.25 2.35 46.01
CA LEU A 241 -0.46 3.56 46.22
C LEU A 241 -1.26 4.51 47.13
N PRO A 242 -0.72 4.89 48.30
CA PRO A 242 -1.36 5.88 49.16
C PRO A 242 -1.28 7.28 48.53
N ALA A 243 -2.20 8.18 48.89
CA ALA A 243 -2.19 9.57 48.44
C ALA A 243 -0.83 10.23 48.75
N SER A 244 -0.09 10.63 47.71
CA SER A 244 1.24 11.21 47.88
C SER A 244 1.19 12.54 48.65
N ALA A 245 1.83 12.56 49.81
CA ALA A 245 2.32 13.76 50.49
C ALA A 245 3.85 13.80 50.34
N ASP A 246 4.32 14.89 49.75
CA ASP A 246 5.70 15.38 49.68
C ASP A 246 6.82 14.48 49.13
N SER A 247 7.50 15.05 48.13
CA SER A 247 8.84 14.70 47.68
C SER A 247 9.81 14.70 48.88
N SER A 248 10.19 13.51 49.36
CA SER A 248 11.54 13.17 49.86
C SER A 248 11.51 11.90 50.72
N LYS A 249 11.31 10.73 50.10
CA LYS A 249 11.93 9.44 50.45
C LYS A 249 11.34 8.35 49.56
N ALA A 250 12.19 7.75 48.74
CA ALA A 250 11.86 6.51 48.05
C ALA A 250 11.68 5.39 49.08
N PRO A 251 10.63 4.55 48.99
CA PRO A 251 10.65 3.23 49.57
C PRO A 251 11.24 2.24 48.54
N THR A 252 12.29 1.54 48.95
CA THR A 252 12.76 0.30 48.32
C THR A 252 11.63 -0.72 48.27
N ALA A 253 11.13 -1.02 47.08
CA ALA A 253 10.28 -2.18 46.85
C ALA A 253 11.17 -3.44 46.82
N SER A 254 10.93 -4.36 47.75
CA SER A 254 11.50 -5.70 47.76
C SER A 254 10.86 -6.53 46.65
N VAL A 255 11.63 -6.81 45.59
CA VAL A 255 11.29 -7.84 44.62
C VAL A 255 11.64 -9.19 45.25
N SER A 256 10.64 -9.97 45.66
CA SER A 256 10.82 -11.36 46.02
C SER A 256 10.84 -12.21 44.75
N VAL A 257 12.04 -12.45 44.20
CA VAL A 257 12.28 -13.53 43.25
C VAL A 257 12.52 -14.80 44.07
N SER A 258 11.56 -15.72 44.04
CA SER A 258 11.75 -17.07 44.57
C SER A 258 12.64 -17.86 43.60
N GLN A 259 13.94 -17.89 43.88
CA GLN A 259 14.85 -18.88 43.30
C GLN A 259 14.72 -20.19 44.09
N ASN A 260 14.17 -21.22 43.45
CA ASN A 260 14.31 -22.59 43.92
C ASN A 260 15.58 -23.17 43.28
N ASP A 261 16.68 -23.17 44.04
CA ASP A 261 17.84 -24.03 43.82
C ASP A 261 17.94 -24.99 45.00
N GLU A 262 17.53 -26.25 44.80
CA GLU A 262 17.99 -27.36 45.65
C GLU A 262 19.18 -28.02 44.96
N LYS A 263 20.36 -27.87 45.58
CA LYS A 263 21.56 -28.67 45.31
C LYS A 263 21.54 -29.89 46.23
N GLN A 264 21.76 -31.08 45.67
CA GLN A 264 22.38 -32.18 46.40
C GLN A 264 23.40 -32.90 45.50
N GLU A 265 24.58 -33.11 46.08
CA GLU A 265 25.83 -33.67 45.54
C GLU A 265 25.72 -35.21 45.31
N LEU A 266 26.62 -36.00 44.70
CA LEU A 266 28.09 -36.00 44.65
C LEU A 266 28.62 -37.12 43.70
N SER A 267 29.94 -37.08 43.38
CA SER A 267 30.86 -38.11 42.80
C SER A 267 30.85 -38.33 41.27
N SER A 268 31.95 -38.57 40.54
CA SER A 268 33.43 -38.59 40.68
C SER A 268 33.96 -38.98 39.26
N GLU A 269 34.97 -38.39 38.61
CA GLU A 269 36.43 -38.64 38.61
C GLU A 269 36.97 -37.94 37.32
N ASP A 270 37.93 -37.03 37.42
CA ASP A 270 39.35 -37.14 37.00
C ASP A 270 39.64 -37.27 35.48
N ASN A 271 40.29 -36.25 34.87
CA ASN A 271 41.73 -36.28 34.52
C ASN A 271 42.18 -35.08 33.64
N GLY A 272 43.32 -34.46 33.97
CA GLY A 272 44.29 -33.94 32.97
C GLY A 272 44.38 -32.42 32.67
N GLN A 273 45.24 -31.72 33.42
CA GLN A 273 45.80 -30.35 33.29
C GLN A 273 46.93 -30.28 32.20
N PRO A 274 47.68 -29.18 31.85
CA PRO A 274 47.63 -27.71 32.16
C PRO A 274 47.79 -26.74 30.94
N THR A 275 47.38 -25.46 31.14
CA THR A 275 47.88 -24.19 30.53
C THR A 275 49.31 -23.84 31.02
N PRO A 276 50.14 -22.90 30.46
CA PRO A 276 49.86 -21.42 30.35
C PRO A 276 50.79 -20.66 29.33
N PRO A 277 51.16 -19.35 29.47
CA PRO A 277 50.47 -18.12 29.95
C PRO A 277 50.53 -16.95 28.93
N GLU A 278 49.68 -15.92 29.08
CA GLU A 278 50.10 -14.51 29.13
C GLU A 278 48.93 -13.56 29.47
N GLU A 279 49.14 -12.72 30.48
CA GLU A 279 48.35 -11.55 30.90
C GLU A 279 49.33 -10.35 30.98
N PRO A 280 48.91 -9.07 31.12
CA PRO A 280 47.56 -8.49 31.02
C PRO A 280 47.52 -7.16 30.21
N ALA A 281 46.35 -6.70 29.77
CA ALA A 281 46.12 -5.28 29.44
C ALA A 281 44.64 -4.88 29.59
N SER A 282 44.39 -4.11 30.66
CA SER A 282 43.30 -3.14 30.91
C SER A 282 42.03 -3.19 30.04
N GLU A 283 40.90 -3.61 30.63
CA GLU A 283 39.57 -3.38 30.07
C GLU A 283 38.97 -2.03 30.52
N HIS A 284 38.77 -1.14 29.55
CA HIS A 284 37.81 -0.05 29.66
C HIS A 284 36.39 -0.58 29.41
N PRO A 285 35.35 -0.09 30.13
CA PRO A 285 33.99 -0.52 29.90
C PRO A 285 33.55 -0.11 28.49
N ARG A 286 33.23 -1.12 27.66
CA ARG A 286 32.69 -0.93 26.31
C ARG A 286 31.36 -0.20 26.41
N LYS A 287 31.31 0.99 25.80
CA LYS A 287 30.08 1.70 25.46
C LYS A 287 29.11 0.74 24.77
N VAL A 288 27.90 0.64 25.33
CA VAL A 288 26.75 0.04 24.66
C VAL A 288 26.58 0.73 23.32
N SER A 289 26.80 -0.01 22.23
CA SER A 289 26.52 0.45 20.88
C SER A 289 25.02 0.71 20.76
N GLN A 290 24.65 1.98 20.62
CA GLN A 290 23.36 2.38 20.09
C GLN A 290 23.15 1.63 18.77
N SER A 291 22.18 0.72 18.73
CA SER A 291 21.89 -0.07 17.54
C SER A 291 20.39 -0.22 17.34
N HIS A 292 19.96 0.32 16.20
CA HIS A 292 18.64 0.36 15.58
C HIS A 292 17.68 1.44 16.08
N PRO A 293 17.05 2.22 15.16
CA PRO A 293 15.84 2.96 15.50
C PRO A 293 14.81 1.95 16.04
N PRO A 294 13.91 2.37 16.96
CA PRO A 294 12.84 1.49 17.44
C PRO A 294 12.17 0.84 16.23
N ARG A 295 12.07 -0.49 16.20
CA ARG A 295 11.28 -1.18 15.18
C ARG A 295 9.89 -0.54 15.17
N ASP A 296 9.39 -0.16 13.99
CA ASP A 296 7.99 0.25 13.86
C ASP A 296 7.14 -0.90 14.42
N TRP A 297 6.41 -0.61 15.50
CA TRP A 297 5.59 -1.59 16.20
C TRP A 297 4.14 -1.33 15.84
N ARG A 298 3.39 -2.41 15.63
CA ARG A 298 1.96 -2.37 15.30
C ARG A 298 1.26 -3.50 16.01
N VAL A 299 0.11 -3.21 16.61
CA VAL A 299 -0.73 -4.21 17.28
C VAL A 299 -2.20 -3.90 17.07
N SER A 300 -2.97 -4.88 16.63
CA SER A 300 -4.42 -4.76 16.52
C SER A 300 -5.07 -5.33 17.77
N ALA A 301 -5.99 -4.58 18.38
CA ALA A 301 -6.64 -4.98 19.62
C ALA A 301 -8.14 -4.63 19.63
N GLN A 302 -8.93 -5.54 20.21
CA GLN A 302 -10.28 -5.22 20.67
C GLN A 302 -10.14 -4.58 22.06
N ILE A 303 -10.80 -3.45 22.25
CA ILE A 303 -10.78 -2.70 23.51
C ILE A 303 -12.21 -2.51 24.02
N GLY A 304 -12.39 -2.66 25.32
CA GLY A 304 -13.61 -2.28 26.03
C GLY A 304 -13.25 -1.56 27.30
N VAL A 305 -13.95 -0.49 27.64
CA VAL A 305 -13.74 0.22 28.91
C VAL A 305 -15.07 0.36 29.61
N ILE A 306 -15.07 0.09 30.91
CA ILE A 306 -16.18 0.33 31.81
C ILE A 306 -15.71 1.31 32.88
N ILE A 307 -16.47 2.38 33.12
CA ILE A 307 -16.33 3.25 34.29
C ILE A 307 -17.50 2.98 35.24
N TYR A 308 -17.24 2.87 36.54
CA TYR A 308 -18.27 2.53 37.51
C TYR A 308 -18.00 3.08 38.91
N ASN A 309 -19.06 3.15 39.71
CA ASN A 309 -18.97 3.41 41.14
C ASN A 309 -18.47 2.12 41.84
N PRO A 310 -17.31 2.11 42.51
CA PRO A 310 -16.77 0.91 43.14
C PRO A 310 -17.62 0.37 44.30
N ASN A 311 -18.48 1.19 44.91
CA ASN A 311 -19.39 0.78 45.97
C ASN A 311 -20.78 0.37 45.44
N GLU A 312 -21.07 0.65 44.18
CA GLU A 312 -22.28 0.21 43.48
C GLU A 312 -21.98 -0.05 42.00
N PRO A 313 -21.33 -1.18 41.66
CA PRO A 313 -20.82 -1.44 40.32
C PRO A 313 -21.90 -1.60 39.24
N ARG A 314 -23.18 -1.64 39.60
CA ARG A 314 -24.31 -1.59 38.66
C ARG A 314 -24.59 -0.17 38.16
N THR A 315 -24.07 0.85 38.83
CA THR A 315 -24.00 2.21 38.28
C THR A 315 -22.71 2.32 37.48
N ALA A 316 -22.81 1.98 36.19
CA ALA A 316 -21.68 1.90 35.29
C ALA A 316 -22.02 2.45 33.89
N TRP A 317 -20.97 2.78 33.14
CA TRP A 317 -21.06 3.10 31.73
C TRP A 317 -19.91 2.46 30.96
N MET A 318 -20.17 2.00 29.75
CA MET A 318 -19.23 1.22 28.96
C MET A 318 -19.24 1.59 27.48
N GLN A 319 -18.08 1.48 26.84
CA GLN A 319 -17.96 1.48 25.38
C GLN A 319 -16.90 0.49 24.93
N SER A 320 -16.98 0.05 23.67
CA SER A 320 -16.00 -0.84 23.05
C SER A 320 -15.65 -0.38 21.63
N SER A 321 -14.43 -0.72 21.21
CA SER A 321 -13.88 -0.36 19.91
C SER A 321 -12.85 -1.41 19.47
N CYS A 322 -12.37 -1.27 18.25
CA CYS A 322 -11.27 -2.07 17.71
C CYS A 322 -10.34 -1.13 16.95
N HIS A 323 -9.04 -1.28 17.15
CA HIS A 323 -8.05 -0.37 16.58
C HIS A 323 -6.70 -1.03 16.37
N GLN A 324 -5.90 -0.46 15.48
CA GLN A 324 -4.48 -0.78 15.33
C GLN A 324 -3.62 0.31 15.96
N PHE A 325 -3.01 0.00 17.09
CA PHE A 325 -2.04 0.87 17.74
C PHE A 325 -0.68 0.75 17.04
N ASN A 326 -0.01 1.88 16.85
CA ASN A 326 1.32 1.92 16.26
C ASN A 326 2.11 3.15 16.73
N SER A 327 3.33 3.33 16.22
CA SER A 327 4.20 4.44 16.59
C SER A 327 3.64 5.85 16.29
N HIS A 328 2.69 5.96 15.36
CA HIS A 328 2.01 7.20 14.97
C HIS A 328 0.65 7.37 15.67
N ASN A 329 -0.05 6.27 15.94
CA ASN A 329 -1.34 6.20 16.62
C ASN A 329 -1.17 5.39 17.91
N VAL A 330 -0.60 6.06 18.92
CA VAL A 330 -0.28 5.43 20.20
C VAL A 330 -1.48 5.33 21.13
N ASP A 331 -2.57 6.04 20.86
CA ASP A 331 -3.78 6.03 21.68
C ASP A 331 -5.08 5.96 20.86
N TRP A 332 -6.11 5.35 21.46
CA TRP A 332 -7.43 5.24 20.86
C TRP A 332 -8.51 5.20 21.92
N GLY A 333 -9.65 5.84 21.65
CA GLY A 333 -10.74 5.95 22.63
C GLY A 333 -11.79 6.96 22.24
N TRP A 334 -12.40 7.57 23.26
CA TRP A 334 -13.62 8.36 23.12
C TRP A 334 -13.44 9.73 23.74
N THR A 335 -13.51 10.77 22.90
CA THR A 335 -13.59 12.16 23.35
C THR A 335 -14.88 12.39 24.15
N THR A 336 -15.99 11.81 23.72
CA THR A 336 -17.28 11.88 24.42
C THR A 336 -17.63 10.49 24.97
N PHE A 337 -17.01 10.11 26.09
CA PHE A 337 -17.23 8.78 26.67
C PHE A 337 -18.53 8.70 27.47
N HIS A 338 -18.70 9.60 28.45
CA HIS A 338 -19.89 9.67 29.32
C HIS A 338 -19.99 11.08 29.92
N GLY A 339 -21.18 11.57 30.22
CA GLY A 339 -21.32 12.88 30.86
C GLY A 339 -22.73 13.45 30.82
N PRO A 340 -22.89 14.72 31.22
CA PRO A 340 -21.83 15.71 31.50
C PRO A 340 -20.88 15.38 32.65
N TRP A 341 -19.59 15.76 32.55
CA TRP A 341 -18.60 15.41 33.59
C TRP A 341 -18.91 16.09 34.93
N ASP A 342 -19.53 17.27 34.88
CA ASP A 342 -19.97 18.06 36.02
C ASP A 342 -21.27 17.56 36.64
N GLN A 343 -21.83 16.43 36.18
CA GLN A 343 -23.07 15.85 36.72
C GLN A 343 -22.89 14.43 37.28
N ILE A 344 -21.71 13.81 37.10
CA ILE A 344 -21.48 12.41 37.52
C ILE A 344 -21.58 12.20 39.04
N HIS A 345 -21.53 13.26 39.84
CA HIS A 345 -21.69 13.26 41.29
C HIS A 345 -23.15 13.32 41.75
N GLN A 346 -24.09 13.51 40.82
CA GLN A 346 -25.52 13.56 41.05
C GLN A 346 -26.13 12.20 40.72
N ARG A 347 -27.06 11.72 41.54
CA ARG A 347 -27.82 10.51 41.23
C ARG A 347 -28.94 10.87 40.28
N HIS A 348 -28.96 10.24 39.11
CA HIS A 348 -30.07 10.36 38.18
C HIS A 348 -31.07 9.22 38.39
N ARG A 349 -32.33 9.44 37.97
CA ARG A 349 -33.37 8.42 38.05
C ARG A 349 -32.94 7.18 37.26
N GLY A 350 -33.09 6.00 37.86
CA GLY A 350 -32.61 4.72 37.32
C GLY A 350 -31.21 4.34 37.81
N GLN A 351 -30.52 5.20 38.55
CA GLN A 351 -29.25 4.87 39.20
C GLN A 351 -29.47 4.55 40.68
N ARG A 352 -28.83 3.48 41.15
CA ARG A 352 -28.83 3.11 42.58
C ARG A 352 -28.03 4.09 43.44
N GLN A 353 -26.96 4.66 42.88
CA GLN A 353 -26.13 5.70 43.48
C GLN A 353 -25.59 6.60 42.38
N ALA A 354 -25.06 7.78 42.71
CA ALA A 354 -24.30 8.57 41.75
C ALA A 354 -23.08 7.80 41.23
N LEU A 355 -22.64 8.08 40.00
CA LEU A 355 -21.47 7.42 39.40
C LEU A 355 -20.19 7.75 40.17
N LEU A 356 -20.01 9.02 40.54
CA LEU A 356 -18.94 9.48 41.42
C LEU A 356 -19.47 9.61 42.85
N ARG A 357 -18.95 8.79 43.76
CA ARG A 357 -19.24 8.85 45.20
C ARG A 357 -17.98 8.59 46.01
N ASN A 358 -17.86 9.26 47.15
CA ASN A 358 -16.66 9.28 48.00
C ASN A 358 -15.41 9.72 47.22
N ASP A 359 -15.58 10.64 46.27
CA ASP A 359 -14.59 11.11 45.30
C ASP A 359 -13.78 9.97 44.62
N THR A 360 -14.41 8.82 44.43
CA THR A 360 -13.78 7.59 43.94
C THR A 360 -14.46 7.07 42.68
N LEU A 361 -13.65 6.69 41.68
CA LEU A 361 -14.10 5.99 40.47
C LEU A 361 -13.27 4.72 40.27
N ALA A 362 -13.87 3.75 39.57
CA ALA A 362 -13.18 2.56 39.12
C ALA A 362 -13.37 2.37 37.61
N PHE A 363 -12.35 1.77 36.99
CA PHE A 363 -12.27 1.48 35.58
C PHE A 363 -11.89 0.02 35.39
N ASP A 364 -12.56 -0.66 34.49
CA ASP A 364 -12.10 -1.94 33.94
C ASP A 364 -11.86 -1.78 32.44
N ALA A 365 -10.60 -1.88 32.02
CA ALA A 365 -10.22 -1.89 30.61
C ALA A 365 -9.90 -3.32 30.16
N TYR A 366 -10.69 -3.81 29.21
CA TYR A 366 -10.59 -5.12 28.59
C TYR A 366 -9.84 -5.01 27.28
N LEU A 367 -8.75 -5.77 27.14
CA LEU A 367 -7.89 -5.80 25.96
C LEU A 367 -7.83 -7.22 25.41
N ARG A 368 -8.05 -7.42 24.11
CA ARG A 368 -7.76 -8.68 23.42
C ARG A 368 -6.86 -8.38 22.23
N ILE A 369 -5.60 -8.79 22.35
CA ILE A 369 -4.58 -8.63 21.32
C ILE A 369 -4.83 -9.64 20.22
N ILE A 370 -4.78 -9.19 18.97
CA ILE A 370 -4.95 -10.02 17.79
C ILE A 370 -3.58 -10.16 17.12
N ASP A 371 -3.15 -11.41 16.93
CA ASP A 371 -2.10 -11.77 15.98
C ASP A 371 -2.62 -11.51 14.57
N ASP A 372 -2.21 -10.36 14.03
CA ASP A 372 -2.55 -9.90 12.70
C ASP A 372 -1.36 -10.10 11.75
N PRO A 373 -1.38 -11.16 10.90
CA PRO A 373 -0.30 -11.41 9.95
C PRO A 373 -0.24 -10.37 8.81
N THR A 374 -1.30 -9.59 8.60
CA THR A 374 -1.35 -8.55 7.56
C THR A 374 -0.80 -7.21 8.04
N GLN A 375 -0.82 -6.99 9.36
CA GLN A 375 -0.54 -5.70 10.00
C GLN A 375 -1.45 -4.57 9.51
N SER A 376 -2.62 -4.88 8.94
CA SER A 376 -3.59 -3.91 8.41
C SER A 376 -4.94 -3.95 9.11
N LEU A 377 -5.18 -4.94 9.97
CA LEU A 377 -6.46 -5.11 10.65
C LEU A 377 -6.78 -3.87 11.49
N TRP A 378 -7.89 -3.19 11.16
CA TRP A 378 -8.36 -1.95 11.79
C TRP A 378 -7.43 -0.75 11.66
N TRP A 379 -6.51 -0.77 10.70
CA TRP A 379 -5.81 0.45 10.31
C TRP A 379 -6.76 1.45 9.65
N HIS A 380 -6.54 2.73 9.91
CA HIS A 380 -7.20 3.82 9.20
C HIS A 380 -6.25 5.02 9.09
N SER A 381 -6.49 5.87 8.10
CA SER A 381 -5.78 7.15 7.97
C SER A 381 -6.03 8.01 9.21
N SER A 382 -5.00 8.72 9.66
CA SER A 382 -5.05 9.69 10.76
C SER A 382 -4.17 10.90 10.46
N ASP A 383 -4.25 11.94 11.27
CA ASP A 383 -3.37 13.11 11.12
C ASP A 383 -1.87 12.75 11.29
N SER A 384 -1.57 11.74 12.12
CA SER A 384 -0.20 11.26 12.40
C SER A 384 0.30 10.26 11.36
N GLU A 385 -0.60 9.47 10.76
CA GLU A 385 -0.31 8.51 9.70
C GLU A 385 -1.35 8.66 8.57
N PRO A 386 -1.22 9.71 7.73
CA PRO A 386 -2.23 9.99 6.71
C PRO A 386 -2.20 8.97 5.57
N ILE A 387 -1.03 8.39 5.30
CA ILE A 387 -0.76 7.49 4.18
C ILE A 387 -0.21 6.17 4.71
N TRP A 388 -0.74 5.06 4.17
CA TRP A 388 -0.26 3.71 4.46
C TRP A 388 1.17 3.47 3.95
N ASP A 389 2.08 3.09 4.85
CA ASP A 389 3.48 2.81 4.51
C ASP A 389 3.67 1.46 3.79
N SER A 390 3.27 1.46 2.53
CA SER A 390 3.33 0.28 1.66
C SER A 390 4.75 -0.31 1.58
N LEU A 391 5.79 0.53 1.56
CA LEU A 391 7.15 0.05 1.36
C LEU A 391 7.66 -0.71 2.59
N ASN A 392 7.56 -0.12 3.78
CA ASN A 392 8.09 -0.77 4.98
C ASN A 392 7.24 -1.99 5.39
N LEU A 393 5.92 -1.97 5.14
CA LEU A 393 5.01 -3.04 5.55
C LEU A 393 4.97 -4.21 4.57
N THR A 394 5.16 -3.95 3.28
CA THR A 394 5.03 -4.97 2.22
C THR A 394 6.33 -5.29 1.49
N GLY A 395 7.31 -4.38 1.52
CA GLY A 395 8.52 -4.44 0.71
C GLY A 395 8.35 -3.89 -0.71
N TYR A 396 7.15 -3.44 -1.09
CA TYR A 396 6.82 -2.98 -2.43
C TYR A 396 6.43 -1.50 -2.44
N ARG A 397 6.85 -0.81 -3.50
CA ARG A 397 6.39 0.56 -3.74
C ARG A 397 5.04 0.54 -4.45
N PRO A 398 4.12 1.44 -4.10
CA PRO A 398 2.90 1.64 -4.86
C PRO A 398 3.18 1.94 -6.33
N MET A 399 2.29 1.46 -7.19
CA MET A 399 2.37 1.63 -8.64
C MET A 399 1.00 2.15 -9.10
N GLY A 400 0.97 3.32 -9.72
CA GLY A 400 -0.27 4.01 -10.07
C GLY A 400 -0.06 5.48 -10.37
N ASP A 401 -1.10 6.14 -10.88
CA ASP A 401 -1.14 7.58 -11.14
C ASP A 401 -2.07 8.24 -10.11
N SER A 402 -1.81 9.48 -9.71
CA SER A 402 -2.67 10.20 -8.76
C SER A 402 -4.01 10.64 -9.37
N ILE A 403 -4.09 10.71 -10.70
CA ILE A 403 -5.23 11.18 -11.50
C ILE A 403 -6.02 9.98 -12.04
N LEU A 404 -5.33 8.99 -12.62
CA LEU A 404 -5.96 7.80 -13.20
C LEU A 404 -6.00 6.68 -12.14
N LYS A 405 -7.18 6.47 -11.57
CA LYS A 405 -7.41 5.45 -10.53
C LYS A 405 -8.00 4.17 -11.12
N TYR A 406 -7.60 3.02 -10.59
CA TYR A 406 -8.10 1.69 -10.98
C TYR A 406 -7.92 1.37 -12.47
N SER A 407 -6.76 1.72 -13.03
CA SER A 407 -6.43 1.50 -14.43
C SER A 407 -6.15 0.01 -14.71
N PHE A 408 -6.75 -0.52 -15.78
CA PHE A 408 -6.46 -1.89 -16.23
C PHE A 408 -5.02 -2.03 -16.74
N GLU A 409 -4.44 -0.96 -17.28
CA GLU A 409 -3.05 -0.92 -17.70
C GLU A 409 -2.11 -1.07 -16.50
N VAL A 410 -2.36 -0.36 -15.40
CA VAL A 410 -1.58 -0.48 -14.17
C VAL A 410 -1.74 -1.87 -13.58
N ALA A 411 -2.97 -2.37 -13.42
CA ALA A 411 -3.22 -3.71 -12.90
C ALA A 411 -2.50 -4.79 -13.74
N GLY A 412 -2.58 -4.70 -15.07
CA GLY A 412 -1.85 -5.59 -15.96
C GLY A 412 -0.34 -5.48 -15.82
N LEU A 413 0.20 -4.26 -15.80
CA LEU A 413 1.65 -4.02 -15.75
C LEU A 413 2.27 -4.50 -14.45
N VAL A 414 1.65 -4.20 -13.30
CA VAL A 414 2.12 -4.63 -11.97
C VAL A 414 2.23 -6.16 -11.91
N SER A 415 1.23 -6.85 -12.48
CA SER A 415 1.20 -8.31 -12.53
C SER A 415 2.42 -8.91 -13.23
N TRP A 416 2.95 -8.24 -14.26
CA TRP A 416 4.16 -8.65 -14.96
C TRP A 416 5.45 -8.18 -14.29
N LEU A 417 5.49 -6.92 -13.82
CA LEU A 417 6.67 -6.32 -13.19
C LEU A 417 7.13 -7.08 -11.95
N LEU A 418 6.23 -7.76 -11.25
CA LEU A 418 6.58 -8.53 -10.05
C LEU A 418 7.13 -9.95 -10.35
N LEU A 419 7.25 -10.34 -11.62
CA LEU A 419 7.95 -11.55 -12.06
C LEU A 419 9.41 -11.26 -12.41
N ALA A 420 10.36 -11.91 -11.73
CA ALA A 420 11.79 -11.67 -11.93
C ALA A 420 12.26 -11.85 -13.40
N PRO A 421 11.85 -12.89 -14.15
CA PRO A 421 12.25 -13.05 -15.55
C PRO A 421 11.73 -11.93 -16.45
N PHE A 422 10.59 -11.33 -16.12
CA PHE A 422 10.07 -10.19 -16.89
C PHE A 422 10.92 -8.94 -16.64
N ARG A 423 11.32 -8.71 -15.39
CA ARG A 423 12.26 -7.62 -15.05
C ARG A 423 13.63 -7.85 -15.70
N GLU A 424 14.16 -9.07 -15.65
CA GLU A 424 15.40 -9.46 -16.33
C GLU A 424 15.32 -9.14 -17.83
N ILE A 425 14.21 -9.51 -18.50
CA ILE A 425 13.99 -9.15 -19.91
C ILE A 425 14.02 -7.63 -20.09
N ILE A 426 13.31 -6.84 -19.29
CA ILE A 426 13.34 -5.38 -19.43
C ILE A 426 14.75 -4.83 -19.20
N GLN A 427 15.50 -5.38 -18.25
CA GLN A 427 16.87 -4.99 -17.94
C GLN A 427 17.83 -5.38 -19.07
N ASP A 428 17.65 -6.52 -19.70
CA ASP A 428 18.52 -7.06 -20.75
C ASP A 428 18.14 -6.62 -22.16
N VAL A 429 16.90 -6.14 -22.37
CA VAL A 429 16.42 -5.72 -23.69
C VAL A 429 17.36 -4.65 -24.22
N ASN A 430 18.10 -5.02 -25.25
CA ASN A 430 18.92 -4.09 -25.98
C ASN A 430 17.99 -3.22 -26.83
N ILE A 431 17.58 -2.07 -26.27
CA ILE A 431 16.73 -1.07 -26.94
C ILE A 431 17.38 -0.47 -28.19
N LEU A 432 18.65 -0.82 -28.46
CA LEU A 432 19.43 -0.46 -29.63
C LEU A 432 19.63 -1.64 -30.59
N GLU A 433 19.18 -2.87 -30.27
CA GLU A 433 19.38 -4.06 -31.11
C GLU A 433 18.70 -3.91 -32.48
N HIS A 434 17.57 -3.22 -32.57
CA HIS A 434 16.95 -2.91 -33.85
C HIS A 434 17.83 -2.00 -34.74
N LEU A 435 18.86 -1.35 -34.19
CA LEU A 435 19.87 -0.58 -34.94
C LEU A 435 20.96 -1.48 -35.53
N THR A 436 21.17 -2.68 -35.00
CA THR A 436 22.26 -3.59 -35.40
C THR A 436 21.77 -4.91 -36.00
N THR A 437 20.56 -5.38 -35.68
CA THR A 437 20.04 -6.69 -36.14
C THR A 437 18.50 -6.71 -36.25
N PRO A 438 17.92 -6.04 -37.27
CA PRO A 438 16.47 -5.75 -37.35
C PRO A 438 15.62 -6.82 -38.08
N GLY A 439 16.19 -7.98 -38.42
CA GLY A 439 15.49 -9.05 -39.15
C GLY A 439 14.98 -10.20 -38.29
N VAL A 440 15.13 -10.14 -36.97
CA VAL A 440 14.84 -11.27 -36.07
C VAL A 440 13.38 -11.23 -35.62
N LYS A 441 12.57 -12.17 -36.13
CA LYS A 441 11.19 -12.37 -35.64
C LYS A 441 11.23 -12.88 -34.18
N PRO A 442 10.40 -12.33 -33.27
CA PRO A 442 10.27 -12.89 -31.92
C PRO A 442 9.77 -14.34 -32.00
N ARG A 443 10.41 -15.24 -31.26
CA ARG A 443 10.10 -16.67 -31.33
C ARG A 443 8.79 -16.97 -30.57
N PRO A 444 7.89 -17.79 -31.12
CA PRO A 444 6.66 -18.17 -30.44
C PRO A 444 6.96 -19.03 -29.20
N LEU A 445 6.22 -18.78 -28.12
CA LEU A 445 6.23 -19.60 -26.91
C LEU A 445 5.39 -20.87 -27.12
N TYR A 446 5.93 -22.03 -26.73
CA TYR A 446 5.21 -23.30 -26.76
C TYR A 446 4.80 -23.71 -25.33
N PRO A 447 3.52 -24.05 -25.08
CA PRO A 447 3.09 -24.52 -23.77
C PRO A 447 3.67 -25.90 -23.46
N ARG A 448 4.12 -26.08 -22.21
CA ARG A 448 4.51 -27.38 -21.63
C ARG A 448 3.57 -27.70 -20.47
N SER A 449 3.15 -28.96 -20.36
CA SER A 449 2.32 -29.44 -19.24
C SER A 449 3.09 -29.39 -17.90
N GLY A 450 2.37 -29.20 -16.78
CA GLY A 450 2.97 -29.17 -15.44
C GLY A 450 1.96 -28.86 -14.33
N LYS A 451 2.43 -28.93 -13.07
CA LYS A 451 1.70 -28.42 -11.89
C LYS A 451 1.95 -26.92 -11.74
N TYR A 452 0.94 -26.20 -11.28
CA TYR A 452 0.95 -24.75 -11.18
C TYR A 452 0.53 -24.27 -9.78
N CYS A 453 1.12 -23.17 -9.35
CA CYS A 453 0.75 -22.43 -8.16
C CYS A 453 0.10 -21.10 -8.54
N LEU A 454 -0.97 -20.74 -7.85
CA LEU A 454 -1.62 -19.44 -7.99
C LEU A 454 -0.61 -18.34 -7.61
N TYR A 455 -0.35 -17.43 -8.55
CA TYR A 455 0.49 -16.26 -8.34
C TYR A 455 -0.36 -15.06 -7.93
N GLY A 456 -1.51 -14.88 -8.56
CA GLY A 456 -2.41 -13.77 -8.29
C GLY A 456 -3.47 -13.62 -9.37
N PHE A 457 -4.21 -12.53 -9.30
CA PHE A 457 -5.29 -12.24 -10.22
C PHE A 457 -5.55 -10.74 -10.34
N VAL A 458 -6.12 -10.34 -11.47
CA VAL A 458 -6.66 -9.00 -11.67
C VAL A 458 -8.13 -9.04 -11.26
N VAL A 459 -8.50 -8.10 -10.41
CA VAL A 459 -9.85 -7.89 -9.91
C VAL A 459 -10.52 -6.80 -10.73
N HIS A 460 -11.80 -7.01 -11.06
CA HIS A 460 -12.71 -5.96 -11.49
C HIS A 460 -13.50 -5.47 -10.27
N LYS A 461 -13.41 -4.18 -9.96
CA LYS A 461 -13.97 -3.57 -8.73
C LYS A 461 -15.41 -3.10 -8.92
N GLY A 462 -16.28 -3.42 -7.98
CA GLY A 462 -17.65 -2.89 -7.90
C GLY A 462 -18.61 -3.39 -8.99
N LYS A 463 -19.46 -2.49 -9.51
CA LYS A 463 -20.51 -2.84 -10.48
C LYS A 463 -19.91 -3.13 -11.84
N ARG A 464 -20.52 -4.02 -12.63
CA ARG A 464 -20.09 -4.43 -13.98
C ARG A 464 -19.70 -3.30 -14.96
N THR A 465 -20.17 -2.09 -14.74
CA THR A 465 -19.90 -0.90 -15.58
C THR A 465 -18.84 0.03 -14.98
N SER A 466 -18.17 -0.33 -13.89
CA SER A 466 -17.20 0.54 -13.22
C SER A 466 -15.97 0.80 -14.07
N GLY A 467 -15.53 -0.20 -14.84
CA GLY A 467 -14.26 -0.14 -15.57
C GLY A 467 -13.04 -0.04 -14.65
N GLN A 468 -13.19 -0.38 -13.37
CA GLN A 468 -12.17 -0.26 -12.34
C GLN A 468 -11.48 -1.60 -12.14
N PHE A 469 -10.14 -1.60 -12.15
CA PHE A 469 -9.33 -2.79 -11.99
C PHE A 469 -8.18 -2.56 -11.01
N TYR A 470 -7.78 -3.63 -10.33
CA TYR A 470 -6.57 -3.68 -9.52
C TYR A 470 -6.05 -5.11 -9.46
N SER A 471 -4.87 -5.33 -8.90
CA SER A 471 -4.29 -6.68 -8.82
C SER A 471 -4.12 -7.14 -7.38
N ILE A 472 -4.45 -8.39 -7.11
CA ILE A 472 -4.10 -9.07 -5.87
C ILE A 472 -3.08 -10.15 -6.21
N LEU A 473 -1.86 -9.98 -5.70
CA LEU A 473 -0.71 -10.77 -6.10
C LEU A 473 0.00 -11.34 -4.87
N ARG A 474 0.78 -12.39 -5.11
CA ARG A 474 1.66 -13.00 -4.13
C ARG A 474 3.07 -13.13 -4.70
N PRO A 475 3.84 -12.03 -4.72
CA PRO A 475 5.12 -11.94 -5.45
C PRO A 475 6.21 -12.86 -4.90
N ALA A 476 6.21 -13.12 -3.59
CA ALA A 476 7.16 -14.01 -2.93
C ALA A 476 6.73 -15.50 -2.96
N GLY A 477 5.63 -15.83 -3.64
CA GLY A 477 5.19 -17.20 -3.86
C GLY A 477 4.40 -17.85 -2.71
N PRO A 478 4.15 -19.17 -2.80
CA PRO A 478 3.33 -19.89 -1.83
C PRO A 478 3.80 -19.73 -0.38
N GLY A 479 2.86 -19.42 0.51
CA GLY A 479 3.14 -19.18 1.93
C GLY A 479 3.46 -17.72 2.27
N SER A 480 3.66 -16.84 1.28
CA SER A 480 3.77 -15.40 1.54
C SER A 480 2.40 -14.71 1.60
N ARG A 481 2.41 -13.46 2.09
CA ARG A 481 1.24 -12.58 2.18
C ARG A 481 0.62 -12.32 0.81
N TRP A 482 -0.70 -12.15 0.77
CA TRP A 482 -1.41 -11.59 -0.37
C TRP A 482 -1.32 -10.08 -0.31
N LEU A 483 -1.06 -9.44 -1.44
CA LEU A 483 -0.88 -8.00 -1.54
C LEU A 483 -1.86 -7.45 -2.58
N ALA A 484 -2.72 -6.53 -2.17
CA ALA A 484 -3.60 -5.77 -3.06
C ALA A 484 -2.89 -4.51 -3.53
N PHE A 485 -2.63 -4.42 -4.83
CA PHE A 485 -2.05 -3.26 -5.50
C PHE A 485 -3.18 -2.39 -6.03
N GLU A 486 -3.74 -1.55 -5.16
CA GLU A 486 -4.77 -0.58 -5.54
C GLU A 486 -4.13 0.75 -5.92
N ASP A 487 -4.23 1.14 -7.19
CA ASP A 487 -3.84 2.45 -7.71
C ASP A 487 -4.95 3.48 -7.48
N ALA A 488 -5.43 3.58 -6.23
CA ALA A 488 -6.49 4.50 -5.86
C ALA A 488 -6.24 5.14 -4.49
N GLY A 489 -6.83 6.32 -4.29
CA GLY A 489 -6.59 7.12 -3.09
C GLY A 489 -5.11 7.50 -3.02
N ASP A 490 -4.44 7.06 -1.96
CA ASP A 490 -3.01 7.31 -1.70
C ASP A 490 -2.07 6.28 -2.35
N ASN A 491 -2.60 5.46 -3.28
CA ASN A 491 -1.89 4.33 -3.89
C ASN A 491 -1.32 3.41 -2.80
N LYS A 492 -2.17 2.63 -2.14
CA LYS A 492 -1.75 1.73 -1.06
C LYS A 492 -1.55 0.30 -1.55
N ILE A 493 -0.55 -0.38 -0.99
CA ILE A 493 -0.39 -1.83 -1.10
C ILE A 493 -0.80 -2.45 0.22
N GLU A 494 -1.99 -3.04 0.25
CA GLU A 494 -2.55 -3.63 1.46
C GLU A 494 -2.23 -5.12 1.54
N CYS A 495 -1.79 -5.57 2.71
CA CYS A 495 -1.67 -7.00 3.00
C CYS A 495 -3.06 -7.57 3.29
N LEU A 496 -3.36 -8.72 2.70
CA LEU A 496 -4.64 -9.42 2.87
C LEU A 496 -4.42 -10.82 3.42
N THR A 497 -5.39 -11.29 4.21
CA THR A 497 -5.56 -12.71 4.51
C THR A 497 -5.96 -13.46 3.25
N ARG A 498 -5.89 -14.79 3.28
CA ARG A 498 -6.41 -15.63 2.20
C ARG A 498 -7.91 -15.43 2.00
N LYS A 499 -8.69 -15.30 3.07
CA LYS A 499 -10.15 -15.12 2.94
C LYS A 499 -10.47 -13.77 2.30
N ALA A 500 -9.80 -12.70 2.71
CA ALA A 500 -9.97 -11.37 2.13
C ALA A 500 -9.42 -11.26 0.70
N ALA A 501 -8.40 -12.03 0.33
CA ALA A 501 -7.86 -12.05 -1.03
C ALA A 501 -8.63 -12.98 -1.96
N ILE A 502 -8.87 -14.24 -1.58
CA ILE A 502 -9.40 -15.26 -2.49
C ILE A 502 -10.92 -15.32 -2.38
N ASN A 503 -11.43 -15.69 -1.20
CA ASN A 503 -12.85 -15.98 -1.01
C ASN A 503 -13.72 -14.74 -1.28
N ALA A 504 -13.23 -13.54 -0.94
CA ALA A 504 -13.93 -12.29 -1.20
C ALA A 504 -14.09 -11.96 -2.69
N HIS A 505 -13.27 -12.56 -3.56
CA HIS A 505 -13.22 -12.29 -5.01
C HIS A 505 -13.68 -13.48 -5.86
N GLU A 506 -14.19 -14.53 -5.21
CA GLU A 506 -14.89 -15.62 -5.89
C GLU A 506 -16.23 -15.12 -6.45
N GLY A 507 -16.69 -15.79 -7.51
CA GLY A 507 -17.98 -15.47 -8.11
C GLY A 507 -19.13 -15.77 -7.15
N ILE A 508 -20.11 -14.88 -7.12
CA ILE A 508 -21.33 -15.06 -6.34
C ILE A 508 -22.28 -16.02 -7.08
N PRO A 509 -22.95 -16.94 -6.37
CA PRO A 509 -23.92 -17.82 -7.01
C PRO A 509 -25.17 -17.06 -7.50
N PRO A 510 -25.91 -17.59 -8.50
CA PRO A 510 -27.01 -16.87 -9.15
C PRO A 510 -28.12 -16.39 -8.21
N GLU A 511 -28.39 -17.12 -7.14
CA GLU A 511 -29.39 -16.78 -6.11
C GLU A 511 -29.08 -15.45 -5.40
N ASP A 512 -27.80 -15.17 -5.14
CA ASP A 512 -27.34 -14.00 -4.39
C ASP A 512 -27.00 -12.80 -5.30
N ALA A 513 -26.89 -13.04 -6.61
CA ALA A 513 -26.50 -12.02 -7.59
C ALA A 513 -27.46 -10.83 -7.62
N ARG A 514 -28.78 -11.07 -7.47
CA ARG A 514 -29.80 -10.00 -7.51
C ARG A 514 -29.66 -8.97 -6.38
N ALA A 515 -29.23 -9.42 -5.20
CA ALA A 515 -29.02 -8.54 -4.06
C ALA A 515 -27.81 -7.61 -4.27
N ARG A 516 -26.83 -8.05 -5.08
CA ARG A 516 -25.56 -7.36 -5.29
C ARG A 516 -25.47 -6.57 -6.60
N ASP A 517 -26.46 -6.67 -7.48
CA ASP A 517 -26.50 -5.91 -8.74
C ASP A 517 -26.37 -4.38 -8.53
N ARG A 518 -26.93 -3.85 -7.43
CA ARG A 518 -26.86 -2.42 -7.11
C ARG A 518 -25.63 -2.02 -6.32
N SER A 519 -25.13 -2.86 -5.42
CA SER A 519 -23.96 -2.57 -4.58
C SER A 519 -22.63 -2.86 -5.29
N GLY A 520 -22.64 -3.76 -6.28
CA GLY A 520 -21.43 -4.26 -6.93
C GLY A 520 -20.76 -5.38 -6.13
N HIS A 521 -19.88 -6.13 -6.79
CA HIS A 521 -19.07 -7.17 -6.17
C HIS A 521 -17.73 -7.25 -6.87
N ASP A 522 -16.65 -7.20 -6.10
CA ASP A 522 -15.30 -7.33 -6.61
C ASP A 522 -15.06 -8.78 -7.02
N ILE A 523 -14.61 -8.99 -8.26
CA ILE A 523 -14.47 -10.34 -8.81
C ILE A 523 -13.16 -10.49 -9.58
N ALA A 524 -12.51 -11.64 -9.41
CA ALA A 524 -11.35 -12.00 -10.22
C ALA A 524 -11.74 -12.21 -11.69
N VAL A 525 -11.11 -11.46 -12.61
CA VAL A 525 -11.37 -11.52 -14.06
C VAL A 525 -10.21 -12.10 -14.87
N VAL A 526 -8.99 -12.04 -14.33
CA VAL A 526 -7.80 -12.70 -14.89
C VAL A 526 -7.10 -13.42 -13.77
N VAL A 527 -6.84 -14.72 -13.91
CA VAL A 527 -6.14 -15.52 -12.90
C VAL A 527 -4.81 -16.00 -13.47
N MET A 528 -3.74 -15.81 -12.71
CA MET A 528 -2.37 -16.04 -13.16
C MET A 528 -1.70 -17.09 -12.30
N TYR A 529 -1.02 -18.01 -12.98
CA TYR A 529 -0.36 -19.15 -12.38
C TYR A 529 1.08 -19.27 -12.84
N VAL A 530 1.96 -19.64 -11.91
CA VAL A 530 3.37 -19.94 -12.18
C VAL A 530 3.61 -21.43 -11.97
N ARG A 531 4.34 -22.05 -12.89
CA ARG A 531 4.62 -23.49 -12.84
C ARG A 531 5.58 -23.80 -11.68
N ASN A 532 5.34 -24.89 -10.96
CA ASN A 532 6.01 -25.17 -9.69
C ASN A 532 7.53 -25.37 -9.83
N ASP A 533 7.98 -25.95 -10.95
CA ASP A 533 9.40 -26.25 -11.22
C ASP A 533 10.26 -25.01 -11.50
N VAL A 534 9.65 -23.86 -11.79
CA VAL A 534 10.34 -22.58 -12.03
C VAL A 534 10.03 -21.54 -10.96
N LEU A 535 9.21 -21.88 -9.96
CA LEU A 535 8.65 -20.94 -9.00
C LEU A 535 9.72 -20.10 -8.26
N PRO A 536 10.83 -20.68 -7.74
CA PRO A 536 11.88 -19.89 -7.07
C PRO A 536 12.61 -18.90 -7.98
N ARG A 537 12.58 -19.13 -9.30
CA ARG A 537 13.19 -18.23 -10.30
C ARG A 537 12.24 -17.11 -10.73
N PHE A 538 10.94 -17.33 -10.63
CA PHE A 538 9.91 -16.37 -11.06
C PHE A 538 9.48 -15.45 -9.92
N LEU A 539 9.35 -16.01 -8.72
CA LEU A 539 8.80 -15.36 -7.53
C LEU A 539 9.93 -15.18 -6.52
N THR A 540 10.68 -14.10 -6.68
CA THR A 540 11.76 -13.73 -5.76
C THR A 540 11.17 -13.02 -4.54
N ARG A 541 11.70 -13.32 -3.35
CA ARG A 541 11.22 -12.67 -2.11
C ARG A 541 11.48 -11.17 -2.11
N GLU A 542 12.60 -10.77 -2.71
CA GLU A 542 13.04 -9.40 -2.85
C GLU A 542 13.13 -9.06 -4.34
N ILE A 543 12.90 -7.78 -4.65
CA ILE A 543 13.15 -7.24 -5.98
C ILE A 543 14.66 -7.01 -6.10
N GLU A 544 15.28 -7.62 -7.11
CA GLU A 544 16.68 -7.44 -7.41
C GLU A 544 17.02 -5.95 -7.69
N PRO A 545 18.22 -5.48 -7.31
CA PRO A 545 18.66 -4.14 -7.66
C PRO A 545 18.63 -3.94 -9.17
N TRP A 546 18.14 -2.77 -9.58
CA TRP A 546 18.01 -2.44 -11.00
C TRP A 546 19.35 -1.93 -11.54
N ASP A 547 20.09 -2.78 -12.26
CA ASP A 547 21.39 -2.46 -12.84
C ASP A 547 21.25 -1.97 -14.29
N ILE A 548 21.15 -0.65 -14.47
CA ILE A 548 20.97 -0.04 -15.79
C ILE A 548 22.31 0.18 -16.47
N PRO A 549 22.55 -0.35 -17.70
CA PRO A 549 23.70 0.04 -18.49
C PRO A 549 23.81 1.55 -18.66
N GLY A 550 25.01 2.13 -18.53
CA GLY A 550 25.21 3.58 -18.52
C GLY A 550 24.63 4.33 -19.73
N THR A 551 24.61 3.69 -20.90
CA THR A 551 23.99 4.23 -22.12
C THR A 551 22.47 4.38 -22.01
N ARG A 552 21.78 3.43 -21.36
CA ARG A 552 20.33 3.49 -21.13
C ARG A 552 20.00 4.52 -20.04
N LYS A 553 20.82 4.61 -19.00
CA LYS A 553 20.69 5.67 -17.99
C LYS A 553 20.79 7.05 -18.63
N ALA A 554 21.80 7.28 -19.47
CA ALA A 554 21.95 8.51 -20.22
C ALA A 554 20.75 8.80 -21.15
N TYR A 555 20.23 7.79 -21.84
CA TYR A 555 19.03 7.95 -22.69
C TYR A 555 17.78 8.32 -21.88
N LEU A 556 17.53 7.67 -20.74
CA LEU A 556 16.37 7.97 -19.89
C LEU A 556 16.45 9.36 -19.26
N GLU A 557 17.66 9.83 -18.94
CA GLU A 557 17.90 11.15 -18.34
C GLU A 557 17.90 12.28 -19.39
N LEU A 558 18.48 12.04 -20.57
CA LEU A 558 18.75 13.08 -21.58
C LEU A 558 17.85 12.99 -22.83
N GLY A 559 17.10 11.91 -22.99
CA GLY A 559 16.27 11.63 -24.18
C GLY A 559 17.05 11.26 -25.45
N HIS A 560 18.38 11.16 -25.38
CA HIS A 560 19.25 10.79 -26.50
C HIS A 560 20.52 10.09 -25.98
N VAL A 561 21.13 9.26 -26.81
CA VAL A 561 22.43 8.63 -26.51
C VAL A 561 23.55 9.49 -27.13
N PRO A 562 24.51 10.02 -26.35
CA PRO A 562 25.59 10.82 -26.89
C PRO A 562 26.58 9.91 -27.64
N PHE A 563 26.47 9.84 -28.97
CA PHE A 563 27.51 9.22 -29.80
C PHE A 563 28.68 10.19 -29.94
N ALA A 564 29.90 9.74 -29.59
CA ALA A 564 31.11 10.58 -29.58
C ALA A 564 31.71 10.85 -30.97
N SER A 565 31.21 10.24 -32.04
CA SER A 565 31.55 10.59 -33.42
C SER A 565 30.41 10.20 -34.37
N ALA A 566 30.28 10.86 -35.53
CA ALA A 566 29.29 10.51 -36.55
C ALA A 566 29.88 9.46 -37.51
N PRO A 567 29.66 8.15 -37.31
CA PRO A 567 30.17 7.12 -38.22
C PRO A 567 29.52 7.26 -39.61
N PRO A 568 30.17 6.74 -40.68
CA PRO A 568 29.53 6.60 -41.98
C PRO A 568 28.21 5.81 -41.88
N VAL A 569 27.17 6.28 -42.58
CA VAL A 569 25.83 5.69 -42.58
C VAL A 569 25.71 4.69 -43.72
N THR A 570 25.24 3.47 -43.42
CA THR A 570 24.92 2.47 -44.43
C THR A 570 23.50 2.65 -44.94
N VAL A 571 23.30 3.12 -46.17
CA VAL A 571 21.98 3.25 -46.78
C VAL A 571 21.58 1.96 -47.48
N GLU A 572 20.42 1.41 -47.10
CA GLU A 572 19.76 0.29 -47.78
C GLU A 572 18.55 0.84 -48.57
N ALA A 573 18.64 0.86 -49.90
CA ALA A 573 17.54 1.29 -50.76
C ALA A 573 16.85 0.08 -51.41
N TYR A 574 15.60 -0.15 -51.05
CA TYR A 574 14.75 -1.22 -51.56
C TYR A 574 13.86 -0.67 -52.67
N SER A 575 13.67 -1.43 -53.74
CA SER A 575 12.71 -1.10 -54.80
C SER A 575 12.01 -2.37 -55.25
N LEU A 576 10.77 -2.24 -55.72
CA LEU A 576 10.05 -3.35 -56.32
C LEU A 576 9.27 -2.86 -57.54
N SER A 577 9.58 -3.42 -58.71
CA SER A 577 8.89 -3.07 -59.97
C SER A 577 7.52 -3.77 -60.10
N ASP A 578 7.40 -4.98 -59.55
CA ASP A 578 6.18 -5.79 -59.58
C ASP A 578 5.76 -6.18 -58.16
N LEU A 579 4.71 -5.53 -57.67
CA LEU A 579 4.15 -5.76 -56.34
C LEU A 579 3.44 -7.11 -56.22
N SER A 580 3.09 -7.78 -57.34
CA SER A 580 2.42 -9.09 -57.30
C SER A 580 3.30 -10.21 -56.73
N LEU A 581 4.61 -9.97 -56.65
CA LEU A 581 5.60 -10.91 -56.10
C LEU A 581 5.56 -11.02 -54.56
N VAL A 582 4.82 -10.14 -53.89
CA VAL A 582 4.71 -10.12 -52.42
C VAL A 582 3.66 -11.16 -51.99
N SER A 583 4.12 -12.27 -51.42
CA SER A 583 3.28 -13.44 -51.12
C SER A 583 2.44 -13.33 -49.84
N ASN A 584 2.84 -12.47 -48.89
CA ASN A 584 2.22 -12.35 -47.57
C ASN A 584 1.34 -11.08 -47.47
N SER A 585 1.91 -9.94 -47.06
CA SER A 585 1.17 -8.68 -46.90
C SER A 585 1.84 -7.54 -47.67
N LEU A 586 1.09 -6.88 -48.56
CA LEU A 586 1.52 -5.62 -49.20
C LEU A 586 1.59 -4.43 -48.23
N PHE A 587 1.03 -4.58 -47.03
CA PHE A 587 0.98 -3.52 -46.01
C PHE A 587 2.03 -3.71 -44.91
N ASP A 588 2.86 -4.76 -44.97
CA ASP A 588 4.01 -4.94 -44.09
C ASP A 588 5.32 -4.61 -44.82
N ALA A 589 6.02 -3.58 -44.35
CA ALA A 589 7.31 -3.16 -44.90
C ALA A 589 8.36 -4.27 -44.85
N TYR A 590 8.30 -5.21 -43.89
CA TYR A 590 9.24 -6.33 -43.82
C TYR A 590 9.01 -7.36 -44.93
N ASP A 591 7.75 -7.68 -45.26
CA ASP A 591 7.40 -8.57 -46.37
C ASP A 591 7.82 -7.95 -47.72
N LEU A 592 7.65 -6.62 -47.87
CA LEU A 592 8.12 -5.87 -49.04
C LEU A 592 9.65 -5.90 -49.17
N MET A 593 10.36 -5.68 -48.07
CA MET A 593 11.83 -5.73 -48.03
C MET A 593 12.37 -7.14 -48.29
N GLU A 594 11.74 -8.18 -47.73
CA GLU A 594 12.11 -9.58 -47.93
C GLU A 594 11.92 -9.97 -49.41
N THR A 595 10.78 -9.59 -50.00
CA THR A 595 10.50 -9.82 -51.43
C THR A 595 11.49 -9.08 -52.33
N ALA A 596 11.72 -7.78 -52.09
CA ALA A 596 12.69 -7.00 -52.86
C ALA A 596 14.12 -7.56 -52.74
N ARG A 597 14.50 -8.06 -51.56
CA ARG A 597 15.78 -8.75 -51.36
C ARG A 597 15.85 -10.07 -52.12
N ALA A 598 14.78 -10.88 -52.09
CA ALA A 598 14.71 -12.16 -52.79
C ALA A 598 14.83 -11.99 -54.31
N VAL A 599 14.27 -10.91 -54.86
CA VAL A 599 14.35 -10.57 -56.30
C VAL A 599 15.62 -9.76 -56.63
N GLY A 600 16.48 -9.47 -55.64
CA GLY A 600 17.74 -8.75 -55.84
C GLY A 600 17.61 -7.24 -56.10
N GLN A 601 16.43 -6.66 -55.86
CA GLN A 601 16.13 -5.23 -56.03
C GLN A 601 16.41 -4.44 -54.74
N ILE A 602 17.64 -4.58 -54.23
CA ILE A 602 18.15 -3.88 -53.05
C ILE A 602 19.53 -3.29 -53.34
N ARG A 603 19.81 -2.12 -52.75
CA ARG A 603 21.10 -1.43 -52.88
C ARG A 603 21.66 -1.04 -51.54
N TYR A 604 22.98 -1.15 -51.42
CA TYR A 604 23.75 -0.79 -50.25
C TYR A 604 24.74 0.32 -50.63
N LEU A 605 24.74 1.41 -49.88
CA LEU A 605 25.69 2.52 -50.01
C LEU A 605 26.27 2.84 -48.63
N THR A 606 27.55 3.15 -48.53
CA THR A 606 28.12 3.70 -47.29
C THR A 606 28.49 5.15 -47.55
N LEU A 607 27.88 6.07 -46.82
CA LEU A 607 27.97 7.50 -47.06
C LEU A 607 28.39 8.26 -45.80
N PRO A 608 29.14 9.37 -45.91
CA PRO A 608 29.38 10.25 -44.77
C PRO A 608 28.06 10.76 -44.19
N ALA A 609 27.95 10.85 -42.87
CA ALA A 609 26.74 11.34 -42.21
C ALA A 609 26.36 12.77 -42.67
N SER A 610 27.34 13.58 -43.09
CA SER A 610 27.11 14.92 -43.65
C SER A 610 26.43 14.95 -45.03
N THR A 611 26.31 13.82 -45.74
CA THR A 611 25.68 13.77 -47.07
C THR A 611 24.23 14.23 -46.98
N SER A 612 23.73 15.02 -47.93
CA SER A 612 22.31 15.43 -47.94
C SER A 612 21.39 14.39 -48.59
N ILE A 613 20.08 14.43 -48.29
CA ILE A 613 19.08 13.60 -48.98
C ILE A 613 19.03 13.92 -50.49
N ALA A 614 19.25 15.17 -50.87
CA ALA A 614 19.39 15.57 -52.28
C ALA A 614 20.57 14.85 -52.97
N GLU A 615 21.75 14.86 -52.34
CA GLU A 615 22.93 14.16 -52.84
C GLU A 615 22.73 12.64 -52.90
N LEU A 616 22.03 12.06 -51.93
CA LEU A 616 21.66 10.65 -51.96
C LEU A 616 20.75 10.32 -53.15
N ARG A 617 19.73 11.15 -53.42
CA ARG A 617 18.84 10.97 -54.58
C ARG A 617 19.59 11.04 -55.90
N GLU A 618 20.56 11.94 -56.03
CA GLU A 618 21.42 12.00 -57.21
C GLU A 618 22.26 10.74 -57.39
N LYS A 619 22.83 10.22 -56.30
CA LYS A 619 23.61 8.98 -56.34
C LYS A 619 22.74 7.78 -56.75
N LEU A 620 21.52 7.68 -56.21
CA LEU A 620 20.56 6.64 -56.60
C LEU A 620 20.09 6.80 -58.05
N ALA A 621 19.88 8.03 -58.53
CA ALA A 621 19.49 8.32 -59.92
C ALA A 621 20.57 7.93 -60.94
N ARG A 622 21.82 8.30 -60.67
CA ARG A 622 22.97 7.89 -61.50
C ARG A 622 23.11 6.38 -61.54
N TRP A 623 22.83 5.72 -60.42
CA TRP A 623 22.92 4.26 -60.31
C TRP A 623 21.81 3.53 -61.06
N GLN A 624 20.57 4.05 -61.02
CA GLN A 624 19.44 3.48 -61.76
C GLN A 624 19.49 3.76 -63.27
N SER A 625 20.28 4.76 -63.69
CA SER A 625 20.44 5.07 -65.10
C SER A 625 21.34 4.03 -65.77
N ASN A 626 20.84 3.33 -66.79
CA ASN A 626 21.63 2.44 -67.65
C ASN A 626 21.75 3.04 -69.06
N GLY A 627 22.46 2.38 -69.98
CA GLY A 627 22.74 2.92 -71.33
C GLY A 627 21.50 3.35 -72.14
N ASP A 628 20.32 2.80 -71.84
CA ASP A 628 19.06 3.07 -72.55
C ASP A 628 18.02 3.85 -71.70
N ILE A 629 18.18 3.92 -70.38
CA ILE A 629 17.20 4.53 -69.45
C ILE A 629 17.90 5.56 -68.58
N GLN A 630 17.53 6.84 -68.72
CA GLN A 630 18.04 7.93 -67.89
C GLN A 630 17.03 8.31 -66.80
N VAL A 631 17.33 7.97 -65.55
CA VAL A 631 16.51 8.32 -64.39
C VAL A 631 16.99 9.64 -63.80
N LYS A 632 16.12 10.65 -63.69
CA LYS A 632 16.48 11.93 -63.04
C LYS A 632 16.21 11.83 -61.54
N SER A 633 16.99 12.55 -60.73
CA SER A 633 16.81 12.59 -59.27
C SER A 633 15.40 13.00 -58.85
N LYS A 634 14.74 13.88 -59.65
CA LYS A 634 13.35 14.33 -59.45
C LYS A 634 12.30 13.22 -59.62
N ASP A 635 12.61 12.17 -60.38
CA ASP A 635 11.70 11.06 -60.69
C ASP A 635 11.76 9.96 -59.61
N ILE A 636 12.72 10.06 -58.68
CA ILE A 636 12.83 9.17 -57.53
C ILE A 636 12.02 9.74 -56.36
N ARG A 637 11.16 8.91 -55.78
CA ARG A 637 10.51 9.14 -54.49
C ARG A 637 11.11 8.19 -53.45
N LEU A 638 11.42 8.74 -52.28
CA LEU A 638 12.00 8.01 -51.16
C LEU A 638 11.06 8.07 -49.98
N TRP A 639 10.86 6.92 -49.35
CA TRP A 639 10.21 6.80 -48.06
C TRP A 639 11.17 6.13 -47.10
N LYS A 640 11.31 6.69 -45.91
CA LYS A 640 12.07 6.05 -44.84
C LYS A 640 11.24 4.90 -44.26
N ILE A 641 11.88 3.73 -44.17
CA ILE A 641 11.31 2.55 -43.53
C ILE A 641 11.81 2.52 -42.08
N GLY A 642 10.90 2.42 -41.11
CA GLY A 642 11.23 2.39 -39.68
C GLY A 642 10.96 3.72 -38.96
N ARG A 643 11.68 4.01 -37.88
CA ARG A 643 11.33 5.05 -36.88
C ARG A 643 10.98 6.43 -37.50
N PRO A 644 9.74 6.95 -37.33
CA PRO A 644 9.34 8.28 -37.76
C PRO A 644 9.98 9.42 -36.95
N LYS A 645 10.18 9.23 -35.64
CA LYS A 645 10.72 10.21 -34.66
C LYS A 645 11.41 9.49 -33.48
N SER A 646 12.24 10.21 -32.71
CA SER A 646 12.80 9.73 -31.44
C SER A 646 11.69 9.38 -30.43
N GLY A 647 11.88 8.32 -29.64
CA GLY A 647 10.94 7.88 -28.59
C GLY A 647 9.82 6.91 -29.01
N PHE A 648 9.70 6.53 -30.28
CA PHE A 648 8.65 5.60 -30.76
C PHE A 648 9.23 4.26 -31.25
N PRO A 649 8.50 3.13 -31.06
CA PRO A 649 8.95 1.82 -31.53
C PRO A 649 9.09 1.78 -33.06
N PRO A 650 9.92 0.88 -33.62
CA PRO A 650 9.97 0.66 -35.06
C PRO A 650 8.58 0.27 -35.56
N THR A 651 8.04 1.05 -36.50
CA THR A 651 6.76 0.74 -37.15
C THR A 651 7.02 0.29 -38.59
N SER A 652 6.11 -0.50 -39.16
CA SER A 652 6.10 -0.82 -40.60
C SER A 652 5.65 0.36 -41.47
N GLN A 653 5.66 1.59 -40.95
CA GLN A 653 5.19 2.77 -41.68
C GLN A 653 6.27 3.28 -42.63
N LEU A 654 5.87 3.52 -43.88
CA LEU A 654 6.64 4.28 -44.87
C LEU A 654 6.42 5.77 -44.62
N THR A 655 7.46 6.49 -44.19
CA THR A 655 7.39 7.94 -43.95
C THR A 655 8.03 8.69 -45.08
N THR A 656 7.36 9.72 -45.61
CA THR A 656 7.94 10.57 -46.65
C THR A 656 9.15 11.34 -46.09
N LEU A 657 10.13 11.62 -46.95
CA LEU A 657 11.27 12.49 -46.63
C LEU A 657 11.03 13.86 -47.29
N PRO A 658 10.38 14.81 -46.59
CA PRO A 658 9.95 16.08 -47.18
C PRO A 658 11.09 17.08 -47.37
N ASP A 659 12.11 17.05 -46.51
CA ASP A 659 13.24 17.98 -46.56
C ASP A 659 14.46 17.34 -47.23
N LEU A 660 14.79 17.83 -48.43
CA LEU A 660 15.92 17.32 -49.22
C LEU A 660 17.28 17.91 -48.77
N SER A 661 17.26 18.99 -47.99
CA SER A 661 18.46 19.63 -47.45
C SER A 661 18.99 18.95 -46.18
N GLN A 662 18.15 18.12 -45.55
CA GLN A 662 18.51 17.35 -44.38
C GLN A 662 19.71 16.43 -44.67
N SER A 663 20.70 16.43 -43.78
CA SER A 663 21.84 15.51 -43.86
C SER A 663 21.46 14.10 -43.38
N LEU A 664 22.25 13.10 -43.76
CA LEU A 664 22.14 11.73 -43.28
C LEU A 664 22.50 11.59 -41.79
N VAL A 665 22.81 12.70 -41.10
CA VAL A 665 22.86 12.81 -39.63
C VAL A 665 21.44 12.65 -39.09
N CYS A 666 20.91 11.43 -39.20
CA CYS A 666 19.90 10.94 -38.29
C CYS A 666 20.67 10.41 -37.09
N SER A 667 20.74 11.21 -36.04
CA SER A 667 21.15 10.79 -34.71
C SER A 667 20.56 9.39 -34.45
N GLU A 668 21.42 8.43 -34.10
CA GLU A 668 21.08 7.09 -33.61
C GLU A 668 21.01 5.90 -34.60
N MET A 669 21.36 5.96 -35.90
CA MET A 669 21.41 4.72 -36.74
C MET A 669 22.73 4.52 -37.51
N ASN A 670 23.27 3.30 -37.47
CA ASN A 670 24.37 2.85 -38.35
C ASN A 670 23.88 2.53 -39.78
N SER A 671 22.58 2.34 -39.98
CA SER A 671 21.96 2.06 -41.28
C SER A 671 20.65 2.83 -41.52
N LEU A 672 20.50 3.48 -42.68
CA LEU A 672 19.29 4.14 -43.15
C LEU A 672 18.56 3.27 -44.16
N ARG A 673 17.31 2.86 -43.89
CA ARG A 673 16.49 2.08 -44.84
C ARG A 673 15.50 2.95 -45.59
N LEU A 674 15.49 2.80 -46.89
CA LEU A 674 14.65 3.56 -47.79
C LEU A 674 13.87 2.62 -48.70
N TRP A 675 12.58 2.85 -48.82
CA TRP A 675 11.81 2.40 -49.97
C TRP A 675 11.97 3.44 -51.08
N MET A 676 12.31 2.98 -52.27
CA MET A 676 12.56 3.80 -53.45
C MET A 676 11.59 3.41 -54.56
N HIS A 677 10.84 4.38 -55.03
CA HIS A 677 9.98 4.25 -56.21
C HIS A 677 10.46 5.20 -57.30
N ILE A 678 10.49 4.69 -58.53
CA ILE A 678 10.85 5.46 -59.73
C ILE A 678 9.54 5.73 -60.46
N LEU A 679 9.21 7.01 -60.63
CA LEU A 679 8.03 7.44 -61.38
C LEU A 679 8.25 7.13 -62.87
N THR A 680 7.24 6.53 -63.52
CA THR A 680 7.21 6.36 -64.98
C THR A 680 6.55 7.59 -65.62
N GLU A 681 6.85 7.90 -66.89
CA GLU A 681 6.39 9.14 -67.57
C GLU A 681 4.86 9.36 -67.55
N VAL A 682 4.06 8.30 -67.34
CA VAL A 682 2.59 8.35 -67.22
C VAL A 682 2.11 8.92 -65.88
N GLN A 683 2.97 8.95 -64.86
CA GLN A 683 2.62 9.31 -63.47
C GLN A 683 3.08 10.73 -63.08
N THR A 684 3.62 11.52 -64.01
CA THR A 684 4.16 12.87 -63.78
C THR A 684 3.20 14.03 -64.05
N LEU A 685 1.89 13.76 -64.20
CA LEU A 685 0.84 14.78 -64.32
C LEU A 685 0.16 15.07 -62.98
#